data_AF-A0A7V5VND8-F1
#
_entry.id   AF-A0A7V5VND8-F1
#
_cell.length_a   1.000
_cell.length_b   1.000
_cell.length_c   1.000
_cell.angle_alpha   90.00
_cell.angle_beta   90.00
_cell.angle_gamma   90.00
#
_symmetry.space_group_name_H-M   'P 1'
#
loop_
_entity.id
_entity.type
_entity.pdbx_description
1 polymer ?
#
loop_
_entity_poly.entity_id
_entity_poly.type
_entity_poly.pdbx_seq_one_letter_code
_entity_poly.pdbx_strand_id
1 'polypeptide(L)'
;MVQEISTPKTTAIAPETVEFFGGDELRIRCFLDKYALRDLSGRIIEKTPLEMWARVAREIASVETDSKKRREWEKKFSWLLEDFRFIPGGRIMFGAGQPRRATLLNCFPAGTQVWTRQGPKPIEQIEVGEEVLTHRNRFRPVTHTMSRQIEEPLRSLKLWYLGDQTIYTTKEHRFLAYDGTRVEWVTAQELTPSHYVRVGRLAPTETDAPRELDLADYVEERLLEEDESVYTATAYIGGNGAVGVKESKRVRRQIAVDERFGLWLGFFVAEGGVTDTSVYFTLSKDERPYAEAICELTRQLFGLEASIQERADQPGRWLRVYVHSKLLAQFVRSFFGGVVRAHEKELPAWFLTAPPIVQKAFIAGLFLGDGVVQDDSVKLFLANPSLVRQVFFILLRLGIVASLRWEGILKYTRHRGMWVHIGTQRYVEALKAWLEGDWDYESSFTEAPQKYFYKVVDGELFVKVKECGWTTSRPITVYDLSVAEDHSFVAEFAVAHNCYVIPIKEDSIEGIFEWCKEAARTYSLGGGVGTDISILRPKGSPVNNSAIYSSGSVSFMELFSTTTGTIGQSGRRGALMITISVDHPDVFDFIEIKNDPERRKVQYANISVRVTDEFMRAVERDEDFVLRYENERIGRFEKRVRAREIWEKLVKNAWASAEPGVIFWDTVKRESTTEYNGMEVITTNPCSEIPLEAYGACCLGNINLSKFVLDSFAPTARIDWANLEKALRYAVRFLDDVLDYNADKHPLPAQREASLRSRRIGVGFTGFGDMLIKLGLKYDTEEAIEFTDKLFERIKHIVYDESTELAVEKGTFPAFDLEKHLRSAFIKRLDTSVIEKIKKNGLRNAALLTVPPVGSGSVLAGCSSGIEPIFSLSYVRKSKSLSKGEFEVSHPLVREYMEKMGLSNINQLPTTFVTAHEIEPIMRVRMQATIQKHIDHAISSTVNLAKDVSPETIGDIYFEAWKAGCKGITVYREGSREGILVTKEAAKEAEKPARATLVPRPRPRVVKGKTYRMKTELGTVFITINEDDEGIFEVFVQGLGKSGTSTAAFTEAIGRLISLALRSGVKPSAIIDQLGLIRGSRPVVQEDGTVVFSVPDAIAKAIAEYLRGGEQLTLLEEVKSRPVPPGGSNGYDAKRDVELCPSCGGVLIFSNGCYICSDCGFSECD
;
A
#
# COMPACT_ATOMS: atom_id res chain seq x y z
N MET A 1 -29.35 -15.27 -1.30
CA MET A 1 -28.62 -15.99 -2.37
C MET A 1 -27.58 -15.06 -2.95
N VAL A 2 -26.44 -15.58 -3.44
CA VAL A 2 -25.33 -14.80 -4.00
C VAL A 2 -25.09 -15.23 -5.44
N GLN A 3 -24.90 -14.27 -6.35
CA GLN A 3 -24.19 -14.41 -7.63
C GLN A 3 -23.86 -12.98 -8.12
N GLU A 4 -22.62 -12.51 -7.92
CA GLU A 4 -21.51 -12.57 -8.91
C GLU A 4 -21.66 -11.61 -10.10
N ILE A 5 -20.93 -10.48 -10.06
CA ILE A 5 -20.67 -9.61 -11.21
C ILE A 5 -19.18 -9.70 -11.59
N SER A 6 -18.90 -9.76 -12.90
CA SER A 6 -17.58 -10.04 -13.49
C SER A 6 -16.69 -8.80 -13.68
N THR A 7 -15.37 -9.01 -13.77
CA THR A 7 -14.36 -7.94 -13.83
C THR A 7 -14.01 -7.52 -15.29
N PRO A 8 -13.75 -6.23 -15.59
CA PRO A 8 -13.39 -5.78 -16.95
C PRO A 8 -12.03 -6.27 -17.48
N LYS A 9 -11.80 -6.03 -18.77
CA LYS A 9 -10.72 -6.65 -19.58
C LYS A 9 -9.42 -5.85 -19.64
N THR A 10 -8.40 -6.53 -20.16
CA THR A 10 -6.98 -6.16 -20.17
C THR A 10 -6.57 -5.33 -21.39
N THR A 11 -5.56 -4.46 -21.24
CA THR A 11 -4.80 -3.89 -22.37
C THR A 11 -4.32 -5.01 -23.31
N ALA A 12 -4.39 -4.78 -24.62
CA ALA A 12 -3.82 -5.71 -25.59
C ALA A 12 -2.30 -5.76 -25.42
N ILE A 13 -1.78 -6.93 -25.03
CA ILE A 13 -0.36 -7.21 -24.97
C ILE A 13 0.18 -7.19 -26.41
N ALA A 14 1.31 -6.51 -26.65
CA ALA A 14 1.90 -6.44 -27.99
C ALA A 14 2.22 -7.86 -28.51
N PRO A 15 1.92 -8.19 -29.78
CA PRO A 15 2.17 -9.53 -30.33
C PRO A 15 3.59 -10.03 -30.09
N GLU A 16 4.59 -9.15 -30.22
CA GLU A 16 6.00 -9.46 -30.00
C GLU A 16 6.28 -9.85 -28.53
N THR A 17 5.54 -9.29 -27.57
CA THR A 17 5.61 -9.67 -26.15
C THR A 17 4.93 -11.02 -25.90
N VAL A 18 3.78 -11.27 -26.53
CA VAL A 18 3.07 -12.57 -26.41
C VAL A 18 3.93 -13.69 -26.99
N GLU A 19 4.50 -13.47 -28.17
CA GLU A 19 5.38 -14.38 -28.88
C GLU A 19 6.67 -14.67 -28.09
N PHE A 20 7.38 -13.63 -27.62
CA PHE A 20 8.61 -13.77 -26.84
C PHE A 20 8.43 -14.62 -25.56
N PHE A 21 7.26 -14.53 -24.91
CA PHE A 21 6.94 -15.30 -23.71
C PHE A 21 6.11 -16.57 -23.97
N GLY A 22 5.85 -16.95 -25.22
CA GLY A 22 5.07 -18.15 -25.56
C GLY A 22 3.65 -18.15 -24.98
N GLY A 23 3.05 -16.97 -24.80
CA GLY A 23 1.73 -16.80 -24.18
C GLY A 23 1.67 -16.92 -22.66
N ASP A 24 2.81 -16.99 -21.95
CA ASP A 24 2.82 -17.02 -20.48
C ASP A 24 2.41 -15.67 -19.87
N GLU A 25 1.13 -15.53 -19.54
CA GLU A 25 0.57 -14.28 -19.01
C GLU A 25 1.24 -13.85 -17.69
N LEU A 26 1.76 -14.75 -16.86
CA LEU A 26 2.40 -14.36 -15.60
C LEU A 26 3.77 -13.70 -15.87
N ARG A 27 4.52 -14.24 -16.82
CA ARG A 27 5.83 -13.69 -17.25
C ARG A 27 5.67 -12.36 -17.97
N ILE A 28 4.70 -12.30 -18.89
CA ILE A 28 4.27 -11.08 -19.58
C ILE A 28 3.90 -10.00 -18.56
N ARG A 29 2.99 -10.29 -17.61
CA ARG A 29 2.61 -9.37 -16.53
C ARG A 29 3.81 -8.92 -15.72
N CYS A 30 4.69 -9.85 -15.32
CA CYS A 30 5.84 -9.50 -14.51
C CYS A 30 6.85 -8.60 -15.25
N PHE A 31 7.03 -8.77 -16.57
CA PHE A 31 7.81 -7.86 -17.39
C PHE A 31 7.16 -6.47 -17.47
N LEU A 32 5.92 -6.43 -17.96
CA LEU A 32 5.20 -5.21 -18.29
C LEU A 32 4.87 -4.37 -17.05
N ASP A 33 4.41 -4.99 -15.97
CA ASP A 33 3.92 -4.27 -14.78
C ASP A 33 5.05 -3.81 -13.84
N LYS A 34 6.30 -4.28 -14.00
CA LYS A 34 7.40 -4.02 -13.05
C LYS A 34 8.73 -3.55 -13.65
N TYR A 35 9.10 -3.95 -14.88
CA TYR A 35 10.51 -3.90 -15.32
C TYR A 35 10.78 -3.28 -16.69
N ALA A 36 9.92 -3.55 -17.67
CA ALA A 36 10.01 -2.91 -18.99
C ALA A 36 10.05 -1.39 -18.80
N LEU A 37 10.92 -0.70 -19.55
CA LEU A 37 11.11 0.75 -19.38
C LEU A 37 9.79 1.44 -19.60
N ARG A 38 9.25 1.91 -18.47
CA ARG A 38 8.21 2.90 -18.50
C ARG A 38 8.85 4.23 -18.77
N ASP A 39 8.95 4.49 -20.07
CA ASP A 39 8.35 5.66 -20.68
C ASP A 39 7.66 6.56 -19.64
N LEU A 40 8.14 7.80 -19.50
CA LEU A 40 7.63 8.95 -18.72
C LEU A 40 6.12 9.15 -18.71
N SER A 41 5.36 8.35 -19.43
CA SER A 41 3.90 8.27 -19.38
C SER A 41 3.26 7.11 -18.66
N GLY A 42 3.98 6.01 -18.54
CA GLY A 42 3.41 4.69 -18.40
C GLY A 42 3.50 3.80 -19.63
N ARG A 43 3.90 4.25 -20.85
CA ARG A 43 4.08 3.29 -21.98
C ARG A 43 5.05 2.20 -21.59
N ILE A 44 4.94 1.11 -22.31
CA ILE A 44 5.98 0.12 -22.37
C ILE A 44 6.64 0.29 -23.74
N ILE A 45 7.72 1.08 -23.80
CA ILE A 45 8.52 1.26 -25.02
C ILE A 45 9.48 0.09 -25.28
N GLU A 46 9.73 -0.73 -24.26
CA GLU A 46 10.45 -1.99 -24.38
C GLU A 46 9.43 -3.12 -24.53
N LYS A 47 9.07 -3.44 -25.77
CA LYS A 47 8.15 -4.53 -26.12
C LYS A 47 8.69 -5.89 -25.67
N THR A 48 10.01 -6.03 -25.67
CA THR A 48 10.70 -7.27 -25.32
C THR A 48 11.80 -7.01 -24.27
N PRO A 49 12.13 -8.02 -23.45
CA PRO A 49 13.27 -7.94 -22.53
C PRO A 49 14.61 -7.64 -23.22
N LEU A 50 14.77 -7.92 -24.51
CA LEU A 50 16.00 -7.60 -25.26
C LEU A 50 16.26 -6.09 -25.33
N GLU A 51 15.20 -5.28 -25.43
CA GLU A 51 15.31 -3.82 -25.47
C GLU A 51 15.66 -3.26 -24.07
N MET A 52 15.08 -3.84 -23.01
CA MET A 52 15.48 -3.60 -21.62
C MET A 52 16.96 -3.91 -21.39
N TRP A 53 17.46 -5.01 -21.93
CA TRP A 53 18.86 -5.39 -21.83
C TRP A 53 19.79 -4.43 -22.58
N ALA A 54 19.40 -3.99 -23.77
CA ALA A 54 20.16 -3.00 -24.54
C ALA A 54 20.25 -1.63 -23.83
N ARG A 55 19.18 -1.19 -23.15
CA ARG A 55 19.25 -0.03 -22.25
C ARG A 55 20.20 -0.30 -21.09
N VAL A 56 19.91 -1.32 -20.29
CA VAL A 56 20.57 -1.53 -18.99
C VAL A 56 22.07 -1.73 -19.17
N ALA A 57 22.48 -2.43 -20.25
CA ALA A 57 23.88 -2.57 -20.64
C ALA A 57 24.59 -1.24 -20.93
N ARG A 58 24.00 -0.39 -21.78
CA ARG A 58 24.57 0.91 -22.19
C ARG A 58 24.76 1.87 -21.02
N GLU A 59 23.81 1.85 -20.09
CA GLU A 59 23.69 2.83 -19.01
C GLU A 59 24.63 2.49 -17.86
N ILE A 60 24.76 1.22 -17.51
CA ILE A 60 25.77 0.78 -16.54
C ILE A 60 27.18 0.91 -17.13
N ALA A 61 27.37 0.59 -18.42
CA ALA A 61 28.65 0.86 -19.09
C ALA A 61 29.01 2.36 -19.16
N SER A 62 28.07 3.29 -18.96
CA SER A 62 28.32 4.74 -19.16
C SER A 62 29.28 5.35 -18.14
N VAL A 63 29.59 4.65 -17.04
CA VAL A 63 30.56 5.09 -16.02
C VAL A 63 32.01 4.93 -16.49
N GLU A 64 32.26 4.11 -17.52
CA GLU A 64 33.60 3.95 -18.10
C GLU A 64 34.09 5.25 -18.72
N THR A 65 35.26 5.73 -18.29
CA THR A 65 35.78 7.04 -18.71
C THR A 65 36.16 7.06 -20.20
N ASP A 66 36.82 6.02 -20.69
CA ASP A 66 37.20 5.87 -22.09
C ASP A 66 36.02 5.48 -23.00
N SER A 67 35.98 6.03 -24.21
CA SER A 67 34.88 5.85 -25.16
C SER A 67 34.92 4.53 -25.93
N LYS A 68 36.08 3.84 -25.99
CA LYS A 68 36.18 2.47 -26.51
C LYS A 68 35.72 1.49 -25.43
N LYS A 69 36.18 1.65 -24.19
CA LYS A 69 35.73 0.85 -23.03
C LYS A 69 34.22 0.88 -22.85
N ARG A 70 33.58 2.06 -22.97
CA ARG A 70 32.10 2.18 -22.95
C ARG A 70 31.43 1.24 -23.96
N ARG A 71 31.84 1.28 -25.23
CA ARG A 71 31.29 0.44 -26.30
C ARG A 71 31.62 -1.05 -26.14
N GLU A 72 32.79 -1.36 -25.60
CA GLU A 72 33.20 -2.73 -25.31
C GLU A 72 32.33 -3.34 -24.20
N TRP A 73 32.13 -2.61 -23.09
CA TRP A 73 31.36 -3.09 -21.95
C TRP A 73 29.85 -3.03 -22.19
N GLU A 74 29.32 -2.07 -22.92
CA GLU A 74 27.94 -2.09 -23.45
C GLU A 74 27.67 -3.40 -24.23
N LYS A 75 28.60 -3.83 -25.09
CA LYS A 75 28.46 -5.10 -25.83
C LYS A 75 28.57 -6.33 -24.92
N LYS A 76 29.51 -6.34 -23.95
CA LYS A 76 29.68 -7.44 -22.99
C LYS A 76 28.47 -7.59 -22.05
N PHE A 77 27.96 -6.47 -21.52
CA PHE A 77 26.77 -6.44 -20.67
C PHE A 77 25.49 -6.78 -21.45
N SER A 78 25.37 -6.39 -22.72
CA SER A 78 24.24 -6.83 -23.56
C SER A 78 24.20 -8.36 -23.68
N TRP A 79 25.36 -8.98 -23.96
CA TRP A 79 25.47 -10.44 -24.01
C TRP A 79 25.24 -11.13 -22.64
N LEU A 80 25.61 -10.48 -21.54
CA LEU A 80 25.38 -10.97 -20.17
C LEU A 80 23.89 -11.01 -19.82
N LEU A 81 23.12 -10.02 -20.27
CA LEU A 81 21.70 -9.86 -19.92
C LEU A 81 20.77 -10.63 -20.86
N GLU A 82 21.15 -10.76 -22.14
CA GLU A 82 20.44 -11.52 -23.17
C GLU A 82 20.09 -12.95 -22.71
N ASP A 83 18.89 -13.41 -23.09
CA ASP A 83 18.31 -14.70 -22.71
C ASP A 83 18.25 -14.96 -21.19
N PHE A 84 18.18 -13.89 -20.38
CA PHE A 84 18.13 -13.96 -18.90
C PHE A 84 19.32 -14.69 -18.27
N ARG A 85 20.47 -14.78 -18.95
CA ARG A 85 21.71 -15.37 -18.42
C ARG A 85 22.12 -14.71 -17.09
N PHE A 86 21.87 -13.40 -16.98
CA PHE A 86 21.94 -12.61 -15.75
C PHE A 86 20.69 -11.73 -15.60
N ILE A 87 20.17 -11.63 -14.39
CA ILE A 87 18.95 -10.90 -14.02
C ILE A 87 19.32 -9.91 -12.92
N PRO A 88 19.61 -8.63 -13.26
CA PRO A 88 19.93 -7.60 -12.27
C PRO A 88 18.84 -7.47 -11.20
N GLY A 89 19.21 -6.98 -10.02
CA GLY A 89 18.25 -6.64 -8.98
C GLY A 89 17.17 -5.72 -9.55
N GLY A 90 15.90 -5.97 -9.21
CA GLY A 90 14.75 -5.42 -9.96
C GLY A 90 14.68 -3.90 -10.10
N ARG A 91 15.46 -3.15 -9.30
CA ARG A 91 15.59 -1.68 -9.39
C ARG A 91 16.68 -1.20 -10.33
N ILE A 92 17.68 -2.04 -10.64
CA ILE A 92 18.62 -1.80 -11.73
C ILE A 92 17.86 -1.98 -13.05
N MET A 93 17.07 -3.05 -13.18
CA MET A 93 16.20 -3.28 -14.36
C MET A 93 15.21 -2.12 -14.58
N PHE A 94 14.58 -1.62 -13.51
CA PHE A 94 13.67 -0.47 -13.57
C PHE A 94 14.37 0.90 -13.62
N GLY A 95 15.64 1.03 -13.21
CA GLY A 95 16.24 2.31 -12.83
C GLY A 95 17.53 2.71 -13.56
N ALA A 96 18.26 1.77 -14.18
CA ALA A 96 19.41 2.09 -15.03
C ALA A 96 18.91 2.61 -16.39
N GLY A 97 19.33 3.81 -16.78
CA GLY A 97 18.75 4.52 -17.93
C GLY A 97 17.28 4.77 -17.78
N GLN A 98 16.89 5.19 -16.57
CA GLN A 98 15.58 5.71 -16.27
C GLN A 98 15.78 7.25 -16.13
N PRO A 99 16.01 8.00 -17.24
CA PRO A 99 15.94 9.96 -17.25
C PRO A 99 15.54 10.88 -16.09
N ARG A 100 15.51 10.35 -14.88
CA ARG A 100 15.23 11.04 -13.63
C ARG A 100 16.53 11.07 -12.84
N ARG A 101 16.51 11.82 -11.75
CA ARG A 101 16.99 11.34 -10.46
C ARG A 101 16.08 10.24 -9.96
N ALA A 102 16.05 9.19 -10.77
CA ALA A 102 16.26 7.83 -10.39
C ALA A 102 17.65 7.73 -9.73
N THR A 103 17.84 8.49 -8.65
CA THR A 103 18.11 7.74 -7.45
C THR A 103 16.95 6.77 -7.27
N LEU A 104 17.25 5.56 -6.86
CA LEU A 104 16.23 4.58 -6.59
C LEU A 104 15.51 5.02 -5.29
N LEU A 105 14.84 6.23 -5.22
CA LEU A 105 14.33 7.10 -4.09
C LEU A 105 13.32 8.32 -4.50
N ASN A 106 12.85 9.25 -3.60
CA ASN A 106 12.37 10.74 -3.66
C ASN A 106 10.88 11.31 -3.55
N CYS A 107 10.65 12.64 -3.19
CA CYS A 107 9.47 13.28 -2.44
C CYS A 107 8.92 14.76 -2.80
N PHE A 108 7.80 15.33 -2.25
CA PHE A 108 6.91 16.54 -2.69
C PHE A 108 6.79 17.91 -1.80
N PRO A 109 5.87 18.92 -2.06
CA PRO A 109 5.67 20.34 -1.51
C PRO A 109 4.26 20.83 -0.97
N ALA A 110 3.90 22.16 -0.91
CA ALA A 110 2.65 22.78 -0.32
C ALA A 110 1.80 23.70 -1.25
N GLY A 111 0.54 24.01 -0.90
CA GLY A 111 -0.42 24.88 -1.65
C GLY A 111 -0.90 24.29 -2.98
N THR A 112 -0.32 23.14 -3.32
CA THR A 112 -0.38 22.46 -4.60
C THR A 112 -1.68 21.67 -4.67
N GLN A 113 -2.48 21.84 -5.73
CA GLN A 113 -3.75 21.15 -5.85
C GLN A 113 -3.55 19.68 -6.20
N VAL A 114 -4.10 18.76 -5.41
CA VAL A 114 -4.19 17.33 -5.76
C VAL A 114 -5.63 16.99 -6.11
N TRP A 115 -5.80 16.18 -7.14
CA TRP A 115 -7.13 15.69 -7.53
C TRP A 115 -7.64 14.63 -6.56
N THR A 116 -8.66 14.97 -5.78
CA THR A 116 -9.41 14.05 -4.91
C THR A 116 -10.70 13.56 -5.60
N ARG A 117 -11.39 12.55 -5.05
CA ARG A 117 -12.72 12.13 -5.53
C ARG A 117 -13.75 13.27 -5.47
N GLN A 118 -13.58 14.24 -4.56
CA GLN A 118 -14.43 15.43 -4.44
C GLN A 118 -14.01 16.60 -5.36
N GLY A 119 -12.95 16.44 -6.16
CA GLY A 119 -12.34 17.51 -6.97
C GLY A 119 -10.95 17.93 -6.47
N PRO A 120 -10.38 19.02 -7.01
CA PRO A 120 -9.04 19.48 -6.63
C PRO A 120 -9.04 20.10 -5.21
N LYS A 121 -8.13 19.63 -4.34
CA LYS A 121 -7.96 20.11 -2.96
C LYS A 121 -6.49 20.49 -2.70
N PRO A 122 -6.17 21.55 -1.93
CA PRO A 122 -4.78 21.87 -1.57
C PRO A 122 -4.13 20.74 -0.76
N ILE A 123 -2.89 20.37 -1.08
CA ILE A 123 -2.17 19.22 -0.49
C ILE A 123 -2.07 19.26 1.04
N GLU A 124 -1.97 20.45 1.64
CA GLU A 124 -1.94 20.66 3.09
C GLU A 124 -3.30 20.50 3.79
N GLN A 125 -4.39 20.46 3.01
CA GLN A 125 -5.76 20.23 3.50
C GLN A 125 -6.22 18.79 3.27
N ILE A 126 -5.37 17.92 2.71
CA ILE A 126 -5.74 16.53 2.43
C ILE A 126 -5.59 15.69 3.68
N GLU A 127 -6.62 14.90 3.98
CA GLU A 127 -6.72 14.12 5.21
C GLU A 127 -6.56 12.61 4.95
N VAL A 128 -6.13 11.88 5.98
CA VAL A 128 -5.98 10.42 5.89
C VAL A 128 -7.37 9.79 5.73
N GLY A 129 -7.53 8.99 4.67
CA GLY A 129 -8.81 8.43 4.23
C GLY A 129 -9.41 9.11 3.00
N GLU A 130 -9.07 10.38 2.71
CA GLU A 130 -9.51 11.02 1.46
C GLU A 130 -8.87 10.35 0.24
N GLU A 131 -9.66 10.12 -0.81
CA GLU A 131 -9.14 9.44 -2.00
C GLU A 131 -8.58 10.41 -3.03
N VAL A 132 -7.33 10.20 -3.43
CA VAL A 132 -6.62 10.95 -4.46
C VAL A 132 -6.43 10.13 -5.73
N LEU A 133 -6.43 10.82 -6.87
CA LEU A 133 -6.21 10.24 -8.20
C LEU A 133 -4.74 9.82 -8.34
N THR A 134 -4.50 8.61 -8.86
CA THR A 134 -3.16 8.00 -8.93
C THR A 134 -2.60 7.93 -10.34
N HIS A 135 -1.35 7.48 -10.50
CA HIS A 135 -0.75 7.19 -11.82
C HIS A 135 -1.53 6.14 -12.63
N ARG A 136 -2.38 5.33 -12.00
CA ARG A 136 -3.21 4.30 -12.65
C ARG A 136 -4.61 4.79 -13.01
N ASN A 137 -4.82 6.10 -13.01
CA ASN A 137 -6.05 6.76 -13.43
C ASN A 137 -7.28 6.32 -12.62
N ARG A 138 -7.10 6.05 -11.33
CA ARG A 138 -8.14 5.63 -10.38
C ARG A 138 -7.97 6.38 -9.06
N PHE A 139 -9.04 6.48 -8.29
CA PHE A 139 -8.99 7.04 -6.94
C PHE A 139 -8.51 6.00 -5.93
N ARG A 140 -7.69 6.42 -4.96
CA ARG A 140 -7.24 5.60 -3.82
C ARG A 140 -7.05 6.42 -2.55
N PRO A 141 -7.36 5.86 -1.36
CA PRO A 141 -7.27 6.59 -0.10
C PRO A 141 -5.82 6.94 0.24
N VAL A 142 -5.61 8.19 0.66
CA VAL A 142 -4.39 8.65 1.30
C VAL A 142 -4.25 7.93 2.63
N THR A 143 -3.14 7.22 2.81
CA THR A 143 -2.84 6.49 4.05
C THR A 143 -2.09 7.35 5.06
N HIS A 144 -1.25 8.26 4.57
CA HIS A 144 -0.50 9.20 5.42
C HIS A 144 -0.25 10.50 4.68
N THR A 145 -0.48 11.63 5.36
CA THR A 145 0.05 12.94 4.96
C THR A 145 1.32 13.22 5.72
N MET A 146 2.31 13.79 5.03
CA MET A 146 3.61 14.15 5.59
C MET A 146 3.82 15.65 5.43
N SER A 147 4.53 16.29 6.36
CA SER A 147 5.01 17.67 6.17
C SER A 147 6.38 17.89 6.83
N ARG A 148 7.15 18.84 6.32
CA ARG A 148 8.41 19.34 6.91
C ARG A 148 8.65 20.78 6.45
N GLN A 149 9.38 21.60 7.20
CA GLN A 149 9.89 22.87 6.65
C GLN A 149 11.23 22.66 5.91
N ILE A 150 11.45 23.49 4.90
CA ILE A 150 12.73 23.65 4.20
C ILE A 150 13.01 25.14 3.95
N GLU A 151 14.29 25.47 3.78
CA GLU A 151 14.76 26.79 3.36
C GLU A 151 15.70 26.65 2.16
N GLU A 152 15.19 25.98 1.11
CA GLU A 152 15.85 25.86 -0.19
C GLU A 152 14.92 26.32 -1.33
N PRO A 153 15.46 26.81 -2.47
CA PRO A 153 14.65 27.17 -3.64
C PRO A 153 13.75 26.02 -4.13
N LEU A 154 12.45 26.30 -4.26
CA LEU A 154 11.55 25.39 -4.97
C LEU A 154 11.75 25.53 -6.46
N ARG A 155 11.71 24.41 -7.19
CA ARG A 155 11.56 24.42 -8.64
C ARG A 155 10.18 24.95 -8.97
N SER A 156 10.08 25.85 -9.95
CA SER A 156 8.81 26.24 -10.58
C SER A 156 8.69 25.60 -11.96
N LEU A 157 7.48 25.21 -12.34
CA LEU A 157 7.23 24.42 -13.54
C LEU A 157 5.86 24.76 -14.13
N LYS A 158 5.84 25.30 -15.36
CA LYS A 158 4.59 25.51 -16.12
C LYS A 158 4.50 24.50 -17.24
N LEU A 159 3.29 24.05 -17.52
CA LEU A 159 2.99 23.15 -18.62
C LEU A 159 2.19 23.88 -19.70
N TRP A 160 2.38 23.49 -20.97
CA TRP A 160 1.47 23.85 -22.05
C TRP A 160 0.08 23.28 -21.77
N TYR A 161 -0.96 23.66 -22.51
CA TYR A 161 -2.35 23.19 -22.33
C TYR A 161 -3.03 23.44 -20.96
N LEU A 162 -2.31 23.59 -19.85
CA LEU A 162 -2.85 23.75 -18.48
C LEU A 162 -3.00 25.23 -18.04
N GLY A 163 -2.96 26.18 -18.99
CA GLY A 163 -3.25 27.58 -18.73
C GLY A 163 -2.34 28.23 -17.68
N ASP A 164 -1.03 28.30 -17.94
CA ASP A 164 -0.01 29.03 -17.14
C ASP A 164 0.11 28.66 -15.64
N GLN A 165 -0.66 27.68 -15.17
CA GLN A 165 -0.58 27.11 -13.83
C GLN A 165 0.86 26.65 -13.56
N THR A 166 1.42 27.11 -12.44
CA THR A 166 2.81 26.86 -12.07
C THR A 166 2.86 25.88 -10.91
N ILE A 167 3.33 24.67 -11.18
CA ILE A 167 3.63 23.66 -10.17
C ILE A 167 4.92 24.10 -9.48
N TYR A 168 4.88 24.29 -8.17
CA TYR A 168 6.07 24.49 -7.34
C TYR A 168 6.41 23.17 -6.68
N THR A 169 7.69 22.81 -6.54
CA THR A 169 8.09 21.60 -5.80
C THR A 169 9.57 21.60 -5.37
N THR A 170 9.96 20.66 -4.51
CA THR A 170 11.38 20.49 -4.13
C THR A 170 12.20 20.02 -5.33
N LYS A 171 13.48 20.41 -5.39
CA LYS A 171 14.39 20.10 -6.51
C LYS A 171 14.43 18.61 -6.90
N GLU A 172 14.38 17.73 -5.89
CA GLU A 172 14.47 16.28 -6.05
C GLU A 172 13.11 15.61 -6.33
N HIS A 173 12.01 16.38 -6.37
CA HIS A 173 10.70 15.81 -6.63
C HIS A 173 10.64 15.15 -8.01
N ARG A 174 9.87 14.07 -8.14
CA ARG A 174 9.94 13.09 -9.22
C ARG A 174 8.67 13.18 -10.09
N PHE A 175 8.75 13.75 -11.30
CA PHE A 175 7.62 13.89 -12.22
C PHE A 175 7.67 12.95 -13.45
N LEU A 176 6.53 12.34 -13.77
CA LEU A 176 6.31 11.48 -14.95
C LEU A 176 6.11 12.44 -16.14
N ALA A 177 7.00 12.50 -17.16
CA ALA A 177 7.16 13.65 -18.07
C ALA A 177 7.94 13.62 -19.45
N TYR A 178 7.54 12.86 -20.50
CA TYR A 178 7.81 13.23 -21.92
C TYR A 178 9.23 13.65 -22.36
N ASP A 179 10.28 12.83 -22.54
CA ASP A 179 11.62 13.41 -22.86
C ASP A 179 11.70 14.00 -24.29
N GLY A 180 11.13 13.29 -25.27
CA GLY A 180 11.47 13.42 -26.68
C GLY A 180 11.43 12.09 -27.44
N THR A 181 11.94 11.01 -26.84
CA THR A 181 12.47 9.82 -27.52
C THR A 181 12.23 8.50 -26.76
N ARG A 182 13.15 8.14 -25.84
CA ARG A 182 13.01 7.10 -24.86
C ARG A 182 12.68 7.80 -23.58
N VAL A 183 11.46 7.57 -23.28
CA VAL A 183 10.71 8.30 -22.32
C VAL A 183 11.07 7.54 -21.00
N GLU A 184 11.16 8.20 -19.85
CA GLU A 184 11.62 7.55 -18.59
C GLU A 184 10.90 7.92 -17.29
N TRP A 185 11.56 8.57 -16.35
CA TRP A 185 11.02 9.30 -15.22
C TRP A 185 11.82 10.67 -15.25
N VAL A 186 11.42 11.91 -14.83
CA VAL A 186 12.35 13.11 -14.76
C VAL A 186 12.17 13.90 -13.43
N THR A 187 13.20 14.47 -12.77
CA THR A 187 13.00 15.27 -11.53
C THR A 187 12.69 16.72 -11.84
N ALA A 188 12.10 17.42 -10.88
CA ALA A 188 11.86 18.84 -10.97
C ALA A 188 13.12 19.62 -11.41
N GLN A 189 14.29 19.38 -10.81
CA GLN A 189 15.54 20.03 -11.22
C GLN A 189 15.97 19.72 -12.66
N GLU A 190 15.77 18.48 -13.13
CA GLU A 190 16.11 18.03 -14.49
C GLU A 190 15.06 18.42 -15.54
N LEU A 191 13.82 18.73 -15.14
CA LEU A 191 12.79 19.17 -16.07
C LEU A 191 13.19 20.50 -16.72
N THR A 192 13.23 20.46 -18.04
CA THR A 192 13.48 21.58 -18.95
C THR A 192 12.33 21.69 -19.96
N PRO A 193 12.22 22.78 -20.75
CA PRO A 193 11.17 22.94 -21.76
C PRO A 193 11.24 21.97 -22.96
N SER A 194 12.18 21.01 -22.99
CA SER A 194 12.10 19.86 -23.92
C SER A 194 11.14 18.79 -23.43
N HIS A 195 11.00 18.63 -22.11
CA HIS A 195 10.23 17.58 -21.45
C HIS A 195 8.71 17.79 -21.54
N TYR A 196 7.87 16.77 -21.29
CA TYR A 196 6.39 16.87 -21.37
C TYR A 196 5.69 16.09 -20.23
N VAL A 197 5.29 16.76 -19.14
CA VAL A 197 4.68 16.13 -17.94
C VAL A 197 3.38 15.35 -18.23
N ARG A 198 3.23 14.18 -17.61
CA ARG A 198 2.00 13.38 -17.56
C ARG A 198 0.89 14.22 -16.99
N VAL A 199 -0.21 14.27 -17.70
CA VAL A 199 -1.47 14.72 -17.14
C VAL A 199 -2.24 13.48 -16.70
N GLY A 200 -2.40 13.33 -15.39
CA GLY A 200 -3.28 12.32 -14.82
C GLY A 200 -4.73 12.59 -15.19
N ARG A 201 -5.47 11.52 -15.51
CA ARG A 201 -6.90 11.52 -15.84
C ARG A 201 -7.58 10.44 -15.03
N LEU A 202 -8.92 10.43 -14.99
CA LEU A 202 -9.67 9.28 -14.49
C LEU A 202 -9.96 8.30 -15.65
N ALA A 203 -9.83 6.99 -15.42
CA ALA A 203 -10.11 5.96 -16.41
C ALA A 203 -11.63 5.88 -16.67
N PRO A 204 -12.09 5.77 -17.93
CA PRO A 204 -13.52 5.71 -18.28
C PRO A 204 -14.34 4.63 -17.55
N THR A 205 -13.70 3.57 -17.05
CA THR A 205 -14.30 2.48 -16.29
C THR A 205 -14.51 2.78 -14.80
N GLU A 206 -13.86 3.80 -14.25
CA GLU A 206 -14.10 4.28 -12.89
C GLU A 206 -15.37 5.16 -12.95
N THR A 207 -16.51 4.56 -12.58
CA THR A 207 -17.84 5.20 -12.55
C THR A 207 -18.57 4.85 -11.25
N ASP A 208 -19.00 5.86 -10.50
CA ASP A 208 -19.77 5.73 -9.25
C ASP A 208 -20.95 6.73 -9.16
N ALA A 209 -21.25 7.42 -10.27
CA ALA A 209 -22.38 8.33 -10.38
C ALA A 209 -23.74 7.63 -10.20
N PRO A 210 -24.76 8.34 -9.67
CA PRO A 210 -26.14 7.86 -9.65
C PRO A 210 -26.67 7.63 -11.07
N ARG A 211 -27.61 6.68 -11.22
CA ARG A 211 -28.33 6.42 -12.48
C ARG A 211 -29.54 7.32 -12.68
N GLU A 212 -30.12 7.79 -11.58
CA GLU A 212 -31.29 8.66 -11.53
C GLU A 212 -31.08 9.66 -10.39
N LEU A 213 -31.60 10.88 -10.54
CA LEU A 213 -31.64 11.91 -9.50
C LEU A 213 -33.08 12.07 -9.01
N ASP A 214 -33.32 12.00 -7.71
CA ASP A 214 -34.61 12.31 -7.13
C ASP A 214 -34.75 13.82 -6.97
N LEU A 215 -35.75 14.43 -7.60
CA LEU A 215 -36.04 15.86 -7.49
C LEU A 215 -36.21 16.33 -6.03
N ALA A 216 -36.65 15.42 -5.12
CA ALA A 216 -36.81 15.71 -3.70
C ALA A 216 -35.50 16.01 -2.98
N ASP A 217 -34.36 15.45 -3.41
CA ASP A 217 -33.04 15.71 -2.80
C ASP A 217 -32.54 17.14 -3.09
N TYR A 218 -33.20 17.86 -4.02
CA TYR A 218 -32.78 19.16 -4.52
C TYR A 218 -33.81 20.28 -4.30
N VAL A 219 -34.94 20.01 -3.64
CA VAL A 219 -36.06 20.96 -3.51
C VAL A 219 -36.62 20.98 -2.08
N GLU A 220 -36.56 22.15 -1.43
CA GLU A 220 -37.04 22.36 -0.05
C GLU A 220 -38.58 22.46 0.08
N GLU A 221 -39.33 22.46 -1.02
CA GLU A 221 -40.79 22.56 -1.01
C GLU A 221 -41.47 21.22 -0.74
N ARG A 222 -42.61 21.25 -0.05
CA ARG A 222 -43.43 20.06 0.18
C ARG A 222 -44.09 19.59 -1.12
N LEU A 223 -43.41 18.67 -1.80
CA LEU A 223 -43.90 17.98 -2.98
C LEU A 223 -45.15 17.14 -2.67
N LEU A 224 -46.08 17.12 -3.62
CA LEU A 224 -47.19 16.17 -3.73
C LEU A 224 -46.91 15.28 -4.93
N GLU A 225 -47.07 13.96 -4.78
CA GLU A 225 -46.69 12.96 -5.80
C GLU A 225 -47.93 12.31 -6.44
N GLU A 226 -47.94 12.25 -7.77
CA GLU A 226 -49.05 11.76 -8.60
C GLU A 226 -48.48 11.34 -9.97
N ASP A 227 -48.83 10.14 -10.46
CA ASP A 227 -48.37 9.60 -11.77
C ASP A 227 -46.84 9.71 -12.01
N GLU A 228 -46.03 9.27 -11.03
CA GLU A 228 -44.55 9.35 -11.02
C GLU A 228 -43.97 10.78 -11.14
N SER A 229 -44.84 11.78 -10.98
CA SER A 229 -44.54 13.20 -11.05
C SER A 229 -44.85 13.91 -9.73
N VAL A 230 -44.21 15.05 -9.52
CA VAL A 230 -44.31 15.88 -8.32
C VAL A 230 -44.72 17.31 -8.65
N TYR A 231 -45.57 17.89 -7.80
CA TYR A 231 -46.05 19.26 -7.92
C TYR A 231 -46.25 19.91 -6.54
N THR A 232 -46.48 21.22 -6.51
CA THR A 232 -46.88 21.96 -5.31
C THR A 232 -48.17 22.75 -5.56
N ALA A 233 -48.96 23.00 -4.51
CA ALA A 233 -50.27 23.65 -4.62
C ALA A 233 -50.37 24.87 -3.68
N THR A 234 -50.77 26.02 -4.21
CA THR A 234 -50.87 27.29 -3.48
C THR A 234 -52.28 27.88 -3.60
N ALA A 235 -52.89 28.31 -2.50
CA ALA A 235 -54.18 29.00 -2.54
C ALA A 235 -54.01 30.47 -3.01
N TYR A 236 -55.00 30.99 -3.73
CA TYR A 236 -55.06 32.38 -4.18
C TYR A 236 -56.50 32.93 -4.17
N ILE A 237 -56.67 34.24 -4.30
CA ILE A 237 -57.98 34.91 -4.38
C ILE A 237 -58.08 35.61 -5.74
N GLY A 238 -59.16 35.37 -6.48
CA GLY A 238 -59.45 36.00 -7.76
C GLY A 238 -59.97 37.43 -7.62
N GLY A 239 -59.93 38.21 -8.71
CA GLY A 239 -60.41 39.61 -8.74
C GLY A 239 -61.91 39.81 -8.47
N ASN A 240 -62.68 38.72 -8.36
CA ASN A 240 -64.09 38.65 -7.97
C ASN A 240 -64.28 38.14 -6.51
N GLY A 241 -63.21 37.98 -5.73
CA GLY A 241 -63.25 37.49 -4.35
C GLY A 241 -63.30 35.96 -4.19
N ALA A 242 -63.37 35.18 -5.27
CA ALA A 242 -63.38 33.73 -5.19
C ALA A 242 -62.01 33.16 -4.78
N VAL A 243 -61.97 32.28 -3.78
CA VAL A 243 -60.76 31.55 -3.39
C VAL A 243 -60.56 30.34 -4.32
N GLY A 244 -59.39 30.23 -4.92
CA GLY A 244 -59.00 29.10 -5.78
C GLY A 244 -57.69 28.46 -5.31
N VAL A 245 -57.42 27.25 -5.78
CA VAL A 245 -56.10 26.61 -5.66
C VAL A 245 -55.39 26.72 -7.01
N LYS A 246 -54.10 27.06 -6.98
CA LYS A 246 -53.22 27.08 -8.14
C LYS A 246 -52.09 26.08 -7.92
N GLU A 247 -52.11 25.05 -8.75
CA GLU A 247 -51.07 24.03 -8.79
C GLU A 247 -49.87 24.52 -9.62
N SER A 248 -48.67 24.06 -9.29
CA SER A 248 -47.52 24.13 -10.18
C SER A 248 -47.72 23.19 -11.35
N LYS A 249 -46.92 23.34 -12.42
CA LYS A 249 -46.75 22.22 -13.36
C LYS A 249 -46.22 21.01 -12.59
N ARG A 250 -46.72 19.82 -12.93
CA ARG A 250 -46.10 18.54 -12.54
C ARG A 250 -44.73 18.40 -13.20
N VAL A 251 -43.80 17.78 -12.48
CA VAL A 251 -42.41 17.54 -12.90
C VAL A 251 -42.08 16.08 -12.58
N ARG A 252 -41.39 15.33 -13.44
CA ARG A 252 -40.98 13.97 -13.08
C ARG A 252 -40.11 13.96 -11.81
N ARG A 253 -40.34 12.97 -10.94
CA ARG A 253 -39.60 12.85 -9.69
C ARG A 253 -38.20 12.27 -9.91
N GLN A 254 -38.09 11.14 -10.59
CA GLN A 254 -36.79 10.55 -10.95
C GLN A 254 -36.33 11.08 -12.32
N ILE A 255 -35.12 11.63 -12.37
CA ILE A 255 -34.49 12.19 -13.57
C ILE A 255 -33.34 11.26 -13.98
N ALA A 256 -33.48 10.56 -15.10
CA ALA A 256 -32.45 9.65 -15.61
C ALA A 256 -31.13 10.37 -15.92
N VAL A 257 -30.01 9.79 -15.50
CA VAL A 257 -28.65 10.31 -15.75
C VAL A 257 -28.08 9.61 -17.00
N ASP A 258 -28.58 10.03 -18.15
CA ASP A 258 -28.30 9.48 -19.48
C ASP A 258 -27.79 10.56 -20.46
N GLU A 259 -27.65 10.23 -21.75
CA GLU A 259 -27.27 11.19 -22.80
C GLU A 259 -28.22 12.38 -22.93
N ARG A 260 -29.51 12.21 -22.64
CA ARG A 260 -30.51 13.28 -22.73
C ARG A 260 -30.29 14.28 -21.59
N PHE A 261 -30.06 13.78 -20.38
CA PHE A 261 -29.71 14.63 -19.24
C PHE A 261 -28.36 15.32 -19.45
N GLY A 262 -27.36 14.60 -19.98
CA GLY A 262 -26.08 15.19 -20.38
C GLY A 262 -26.29 16.37 -21.35
N LEU A 263 -26.94 16.13 -22.49
CA LEU A 263 -27.19 17.12 -23.54
C LEU A 263 -27.95 18.35 -23.01
N TRP A 264 -29.02 18.13 -22.24
CA TRP A 264 -29.79 19.20 -21.60
C TRP A 264 -28.97 20.01 -20.59
N LEU A 265 -28.17 19.35 -19.76
CA LEU A 265 -27.27 20.00 -18.80
C LEU A 265 -26.18 20.81 -19.51
N GLY A 266 -25.68 20.34 -20.66
CA GLY A 266 -24.74 21.07 -21.50
C GLY A 266 -25.32 22.40 -22.00
N PHE A 267 -26.50 22.34 -22.63
CA PHE A 267 -27.24 23.55 -23.02
C PHE A 267 -27.55 24.46 -21.82
N PHE A 268 -27.82 23.90 -20.64
CA PHE A 268 -28.07 24.71 -19.45
C PHE A 268 -26.80 25.36 -18.90
N VAL A 269 -25.64 24.71 -18.95
CA VAL A 269 -24.38 25.31 -18.49
C VAL A 269 -23.99 26.51 -19.35
N ALA A 270 -24.17 26.42 -20.67
CA ALA A 270 -24.02 27.55 -21.60
C ALA A 270 -25.15 28.59 -21.41
N GLU A 271 -26.21 28.46 -22.21
CA GLU A 271 -27.25 29.48 -22.38
C GLU A 271 -28.35 29.48 -21.30
N GLY A 272 -28.28 28.53 -20.37
CA GLY A 272 -29.23 28.37 -19.29
C GLY A 272 -29.11 29.42 -18.20
N GLY A 273 -30.25 30.03 -17.86
CA GLY A 273 -30.45 30.87 -16.69
C GLY A 273 -31.73 30.52 -15.95
N VAL A 274 -31.89 31.06 -14.74
CA VAL A 274 -32.99 30.71 -13.83
C VAL A 274 -33.58 31.97 -13.23
N THR A 275 -34.91 32.10 -13.29
CA THR A 275 -35.70 33.05 -12.49
C THR A 275 -36.37 32.32 -11.33
N ASP A 276 -37.06 33.03 -10.46
CA ASP A 276 -37.71 32.43 -9.27
C ASP A 276 -38.85 31.46 -9.58
N THR A 277 -39.29 31.38 -10.84
CA THR A 277 -40.41 30.54 -11.28
C THR A 277 -40.17 29.80 -12.60
N SER A 278 -39.02 30.02 -13.27
CA SER A 278 -38.76 29.48 -14.61
C SER A 278 -37.27 29.23 -14.85
N VAL A 279 -36.96 28.12 -15.51
CA VAL A 279 -35.68 27.96 -16.23
C VAL A 279 -35.85 28.56 -17.63
N TYR A 280 -34.82 29.21 -18.16
CA TYR A 280 -34.82 29.72 -19.53
C TYR A 280 -33.49 29.47 -20.22
N PHE A 281 -33.53 29.40 -21.55
CA PHE A 281 -32.35 29.32 -22.43
C PHE A 281 -32.46 30.47 -23.44
N THR A 282 -31.39 31.23 -23.66
CA THR A 282 -31.36 32.31 -24.64
C THR A 282 -30.61 31.81 -25.88
N LEU A 283 -31.10 32.07 -27.09
CA LEU A 283 -30.50 31.54 -28.32
C LEU A 283 -30.61 32.56 -29.45
N SER A 284 -29.75 32.47 -30.46
CA SER A 284 -29.93 33.18 -31.73
C SER A 284 -31.23 32.76 -32.42
N LYS A 285 -31.77 33.60 -33.31
CA LYS A 285 -32.95 33.24 -34.12
C LYS A 285 -32.67 32.08 -35.08
N ASP A 286 -31.44 31.98 -35.56
CA ASP A 286 -31.02 30.93 -36.50
C ASP A 286 -30.82 29.56 -35.81
N GLU A 287 -30.69 29.55 -34.48
CA GLU A 287 -30.53 28.35 -33.62
C GLU A 287 -31.88 27.73 -33.19
N ARG A 288 -32.96 28.01 -33.95
CA ARG A 288 -34.28 27.41 -33.74
C ARG A 288 -34.26 25.88 -33.54
N PRO A 289 -33.48 25.07 -34.29
CA PRO A 289 -33.41 23.63 -34.05
C PRO A 289 -32.93 23.27 -32.63
N TYR A 290 -32.01 24.04 -32.03
CA TYR A 290 -31.57 23.83 -30.66
C TYR A 290 -32.66 24.24 -29.66
N ALA A 291 -33.40 25.32 -29.93
CA ALA A 291 -34.56 25.71 -29.13
C ALA A 291 -35.63 24.60 -29.09
N GLU A 292 -35.87 23.96 -30.24
CA GLU A 292 -36.82 22.85 -30.38
C GLU A 292 -36.31 21.56 -29.72
N ALA A 293 -35.01 21.26 -29.84
CA ALA A 293 -34.37 20.15 -29.12
C ALA A 293 -34.41 20.33 -27.59
N ILE A 294 -34.17 21.54 -27.07
CA ILE A 294 -34.26 21.83 -25.63
C ILE A 294 -35.70 21.68 -25.12
N CYS A 295 -36.71 22.06 -25.91
CA CYS A 295 -38.12 21.79 -25.57
C CYS A 295 -38.38 20.29 -25.44
N GLU A 296 -37.95 19.50 -26.43
CA GLU A 296 -38.16 18.04 -26.43
C GLU A 296 -37.39 17.34 -25.30
N LEU A 297 -36.12 17.69 -25.06
CA LEU A 297 -35.35 17.18 -23.92
C LEU A 297 -36.01 17.54 -22.58
N THR A 298 -36.53 18.76 -22.45
CA THR A 298 -37.24 19.19 -21.22
C THR A 298 -38.52 18.37 -21.01
N ARG A 299 -39.26 18.09 -22.09
CA ARG A 299 -40.45 17.23 -22.08
C ARG A 299 -40.11 15.78 -21.75
N GLN A 300 -39.02 15.25 -22.31
CA GLN A 300 -38.56 13.87 -22.09
C GLN A 300 -37.97 13.61 -20.70
N LEU A 301 -37.23 14.56 -20.13
CA LEU A 301 -36.59 14.41 -18.81
C LEU A 301 -37.55 14.75 -17.68
N PHE A 302 -38.23 15.90 -17.78
CA PHE A 302 -38.96 16.49 -16.66
C PHE A 302 -40.49 16.43 -16.83
N GLY A 303 -41.00 15.98 -17.98
CA GLY A 303 -42.45 16.00 -18.27
C GLY A 303 -43.01 17.41 -18.52
N LEU A 304 -42.13 18.39 -18.77
CA LEU A 304 -42.47 19.81 -18.79
C LEU A 304 -42.50 20.40 -20.20
N GLU A 305 -43.67 20.89 -20.62
CA GLU A 305 -43.79 21.70 -21.84
C GLU A 305 -43.10 23.06 -21.70
N ALA A 306 -42.31 23.42 -22.71
CA ALA A 306 -41.55 24.66 -22.80
C ALA A 306 -42.00 25.49 -24.01
N SER A 307 -41.94 26.82 -23.92
CA SER A 307 -42.37 27.72 -25.00
C SER A 307 -41.20 28.46 -25.64
N ILE A 308 -41.15 28.46 -26.97
CA ILE A 308 -40.20 29.27 -27.76
C ILE A 308 -40.83 30.64 -28.04
N GLN A 309 -40.15 31.71 -27.65
CA GLN A 309 -40.61 33.10 -27.81
C GLN A 309 -39.51 33.96 -28.48
N GLU A 310 -39.86 34.91 -29.34
CA GLU A 310 -38.89 35.93 -29.80
C GLU A 310 -38.71 37.03 -28.74
N ARG A 311 -37.49 37.56 -28.58
CA ARG A 311 -37.24 38.69 -27.67
C ARG A 311 -37.92 39.95 -28.18
N ALA A 312 -38.94 40.42 -27.46
CA ALA A 312 -39.70 41.62 -27.82
C ALA A 312 -38.86 42.91 -27.87
N ASP A 313 -37.70 42.95 -27.21
CA ASP A 313 -36.75 44.07 -27.22
C ASP A 313 -35.70 44.00 -28.34
N GLN A 314 -35.51 42.82 -28.96
CA GLN A 314 -34.68 42.61 -30.15
C GLN A 314 -35.34 41.59 -31.10
N PRO A 315 -36.53 41.92 -31.65
CA PRO A 315 -37.28 41.01 -32.52
C PRO A 315 -36.48 40.68 -33.77
N GLY A 316 -36.61 39.44 -34.26
CA GLY A 316 -35.84 38.97 -35.40
C GLY A 316 -34.37 38.63 -35.12
N ARG A 317 -33.87 38.75 -33.87
CA ARG A 317 -32.46 38.40 -33.53
C ARG A 317 -32.30 37.25 -32.54
N TRP A 318 -33.13 37.20 -31.49
CA TRP A 318 -32.97 36.23 -30.41
C TRP A 318 -34.27 35.50 -30.10
N LEU A 319 -34.15 34.20 -29.86
CA LEU A 319 -35.18 33.33 -29.32
C LEU A 319 -34.94 33.12 -27.82
N ARG A 320 -35.99 32.70 -27.12
CA ARG A 320 -35.91 32.20 -25.75
C ARG A 320 -36.79 30.99 -25.56
N VAL A 321 -36.21 29.91 -25.05
CA VAL A 321 -36.97 28.78 -24.51
C VAL A 321 -37.29 29.09 -23.06
N TYR A 322 -38.56 29.09 -22.69
CA TYR A 322 -39.01 29.25 -21.30
C TYR A 322 -39.64 27.95 -20.79
N VAL A 323 -39.08 27.42 -19.72
CA VAL A 323 -39.64 26.31 -18.93
C VAL A 323 -40.24 26.90 -17.65
N HIS A 324 -41.53 27.23 -17.70
CA HIS A 324 -42.26 27.79 -16.55
C HIS A 324 -42.54 26.71 -15.49
N SER A 325 -41.55 26.39 -14.66
CA SER A 325 -41.65 25.52 -13.48
C SER A 325 -40.76 26.03 -12.35
N LYS A 326 -41.36 26.24 -11.17
CA LYS A 326 -40.65 26.64 -9.94
C LYS A 326 -39.77 25.52 -9.40
N LEU A 327 -40.27 24.28 -9.43
CA LEU A 327 -39.56 23.10 -8.92
C LEU A 327 -38.30 22.81 -9.74
N LEU A 328 -38.38 22.92 -11.07
CA LEU A 328 -37.18 22.82 -11.92
C LEU A 328 -36.19 23.97 -11.63
N ALA A 329 -36.70 25.18 -11.42
CA ALA A 329 -35.89 26.35 -11.03
C ALA A 329 -35.29 26.26 -9.60
N GLN A 330 -35.71 25.31 -8.77
CA GLN A 330 -35.12 24.99 -7.47
C GLN A 330 -34.12 23.84 -7.61
N PHE A 331 -34.48 22.75 -8.29
CA PHE A 331 -33.57 21.64 -8.62
C PHE A 331 -32.27 22.14 -9.25
N VAL A 332 -32.38 22.98 -10.30
CA VAL A 332 -31.22 23.54 -10.99
C VAL A 332 -30.38 24.44 -10.08
N ARG A 333 -30.99 25.18 -9.14
CA ARG A 333 -30.22 25.97 -8.17
C ARG A 333 -29.41 25.06 -7.23
N SER A 334 -30.06 24.05 -6.63
CA SER A 334 -29.41 23.13 -5.70
C SER A 334 -28.30 22.31 -6.38
N PHE A 335 -28.51 21.84 -7.62
CA PHE A 335 -27.52 21.11 -8.41
C PHE A 335 -26.19 21.86 -8.57
N PHE A 336 -26.23 23.19 -8.72
CA PHE A 336 -25.04 24.06 -8.80
C PHE A 336 -24.70 24.74 -7.45
N GLY A 337 -24.97 24.09 -6.31
CA GLY A 337 -24.58 24.58 -4.98
C GLY A 337 -25.29 25.89 -4.56
N GLY A 338 -26.48 26.14 -5.09
CA GLY A 338 -27.29 27.33 -4.85
C GLY A 338 -27.07 28.48 -5.83
N VAL A 339 -26.00 28.47 -6.65
CA VAL A 339 -25.62 29.63 -7.48
C VAL A 339 -25.44 29.25 -8.96
N VAL A 340 -26.28 29.85 -9.81
CA VAL A 340 -26.39 29.52 -11.25
C VAL A 340 -25.85 30.62 -12.17
N ARG A 341 -25.06 31.57 -11.64
CA ARG A 341 -24.40 32.60 -12.47
C ARG A 341 -23.24 31.96 -13.23
N ALA A 342 -23.04 32.34 -14.50
CA ALA A 342 -22.08 31.69 -15.40
C ALA A 342 -20.60 31.73 -14.95
N HIS A 343 -20.25 32.55 -13.94
CA HIS A 343 -18.92 32.60 -13.34
C HIS A 343 -18.77 31.74 -12.06
N GLU A 344 -19.84 31.06 -11.62
CA GLU A 344 -19.89 30.26 -10.37
C GLU A 344 -20.50 28.86 -10.55
N LYS A 345 -21.24 28.57 -11.63
CA LYS A 345 -21.73 27.21 -11.93
C LYS A 345 -20.58 26.19 -11.86
N GLU A 346 -20.54 25.33 -10.85
CA GLU A 346 -19.61 24.18 -10.77
C GLU A 346 -20.39 22.86 -10.79
N LEU A 347 -19.86 21.84 -11.47
CA LEU A 347 -20.49 20.52 -11.55
C LEU A 347 -20.29 19.77 -10.21
N PRO A 348 -21.29 19.01 -9.73
CA PRO A 348 -21.13 18.19 -8.53
C PRO A 348 -20.08 17.09 -8.76
N ALA A 349 -19.36 16.68 -7.69
CA ALA A 349 -18.21 15.79 -7.80
C ALA A 349 -18.49 14.45 -8.53
N TRP A 350 -19.67 13.86 -8.29
CA TRP A 350 -20.12 12.63 -8.97
C TRP A 350 -20.24 12.80 -10.49
N PHE A 351 -20.39 14.02 -11.01
CA PHE A 351 -20.46 14.24 -12.45
C PHE A 351 -19.09 14.03 -13.12
N LEU A 352 -17.98 14.19 -12.38
CA LEU A 352 -16.63 13.91 -12.89
C LEU A 352 -16.40 12.41 -13.13
N THR A 353 -17.13 11.56 -12.41
CA THR A 353 -17.12 10.10 -12.50
C THR A 353 -18.33 9.55 -13.28
N ALA A 354 -19.16 10.41 -13.88
CA ALA A 354 -20.33 9.99 -14.68
C ALA A 354 -19.96 9.08 -15.87
N PRO A 355 -20.90 8.26 -16.38
CA PRO A 355 -20.66 7.40 -17.54
C PRO A 355 -20.19 8.20 -18.76
N PRO A 356 -19.26 7.68 -19.58
CA PRO A 356 -18.71 8.42 -20.73
C PRO A 356 -19.78 8.98 -21.69
N ILE A 357 -20.86 8.23 -21.94
CA ILE A 357 -21.99 8.68 -22.78
C ILE A 357 -22.67 9.95 -22.26
N VAL A 358 -22.94 10.05 -20.95
CA VAL A 358 -23.49 11.25 -20.29
C VAL A 358 -22.54 12.42 -20.44
N GLN A 359 -21.23 12.17 -20.28
CA GLN A 359 -20.19 13.18 -20.38
C GLN A 359 -19.98 13.65 -21.83
N LYS A 360 -20.03 12.77 -22.85
CA LYS A 360 -20.01 13.14 -24.27
C LYS A 360 -21.17 14.07 -24.62
N ALA A 361 -22.38 13.71 -24.20
CA ALA A 361 -23.58 14.49 -24.46
C ALA A 361 -23.58 15.84 -23.74
N PHE A 362 -23.08 15.89 -22.50
CA PHE A 362 -22.84 17.16 -21.79
C PHE A 362 -21.85 18.07 -22.51
N ILE A 363 -20.73 17.53 -22.98
CA ILE A 363 -19.77 18.27 -23.80
C ILE A 363 -20.44 18.75 -25.10
N ALA A 364 -21.22 17.91 -25.78
CA ALA A 364 -21.95 18.33 -26.98
C ALA A 364 -22.89 19.51 -26.73
N GLY A 365 -23.81 19.42 -25.75
CA GLY A 365 -24.74 20.52 -25.46
C GLY A 365 -24.06 21.82 -25.04
N LEU A 366 -22.93 21.72 -24.31
CA LEU A 366 -22.12 22.86 -23.92
C LEU A 366 -21.44 23.54 -25.12
N PHE A 367 -21.01 22.76 -26.12
CA PHE A 367 -20.41 23.25 -27.36
C PHE A 367 -21.44 23.59 -28.47
N LEU A 368 -22.72 23.20 -28.34
CA LEU A 368 -23.82 23.70 -29.19
C LEU A 368 -24.31 25.10 -28.77
N GLY A 369 -24.10 25.48 -27.50
CA GLY A 369 -24.38 26.83 -26.97
C GLY A 369 -23.16 27.76 -27.05
N ASP A 370 -22.25 27.67 -26.07
CA ASP A 370 -21.08 28.57 -25.95
C ASP A 370 -19.91 28.20 -26.91
N GLY A 371 -20.13 27.27 -27.84
CA GLY A 371 -19.07 26.71 -28.69
C GLY A 371 -19.00 27.33 -30.10
N VAL A 372 -17.83 27.84 -30.45
CA VAL A 372 -17.49 28.25 -31.82
C VAL A 372 -16.87 27.05 -32.55
N VAL A 373 -17.70 26.38 -33.36
CA VAL A 373 -17.28 25.29 -34.27
C VAL A 373 -16.78 25.88 -35.59
N GLN A 374 -15.62 25.40 -36.05
CA GLN A 374 -15.01 25.76 -37.34
C GLN A 374 -14.53 24.48 -38.04
N ASP A 375 -14.06 24.56 -39.28
CA ASP A 375 -13.63 23.38 -40.04
C ASP A 375 -12.44 22.65 -39.39
N ASP A 376 -11.48 23.41 -38.85
CA ASP A 376 -10.20 22.96 -38.30
C ASP A 376 -10.13 22.91 -36.76
N SER A 377 -11.10 23.53 -36.07
CA SER A 377 -11.01 23.81 -34.64
C SER A 377 -12.38 24.06 -34.00
N VAL A 378 -12.50 23.71 -32.72
CA VAL A 378 -13.63 24.08 -31.86
C VAL A 378 -13.13 24.82 -30.63
N LYS A 379 -13.79 25.91 -30.26
CA LYS A 379 -13.42 26.79 -29.14
C LYS A 379 -14.65 27.01 -28.25
N LEU A 380 -14.47 26.87 -26.95
CA LEU A 380 -15.48 27.17 -25.92
C LEU A 380 -14.88 28.22 -24.99
N PHE A 381 -15.69 29.20 -24.57
CA PHE A 381 -15.27 30.23 -23.62
C PHE A 381 -16.16 30.22 -22.40
N LEU A 382 -15.57 30.13 -21.21
CA LEU A 382 -16.31 30.16 -19.95
C LEU A 382 -15.71 31.18 -18.98
N ALA A 383 -16.60 31.88 -18.26
CA ALA A 383 -16.24 32.88 -17.25
C ALA A 383 -15.94 32.28 -15.86
N ASN A 384 -15.90 30.94 -15.73
CA ASN A 384 -15.62 30.21 -14.49
C ASN A 384 -14.36 29.32 -14.65
N PRO A 385 -13.22 29.66 -14.03
CA PRO A 385 -12.00 28.84 -14.09
C PRO A 385 -12.09 27.46 -13.43
N SER A 386 -12.94 27.27 -12.41
CA SER A 386 -13.15 25.97 -11.76
C SER A 386 -13.90 25.02 -12.68
N LEU A 387 -15.03 25.48 -13.23
CA LEU A 387 -15.81 24.74 -14.23
C LEU A 387 -14.95 24.38 -15.45
N VAL A 388 -14.10 25.30 -15.90
CA VAL A 388 -13.14 25.01 -16.99
C VAL A 388 -12.17 23.89 -16.60
N ARG A 389 -11.69 23.82 -15.35
CA ARG A 389 -10.87 22.69 -14.88
C ARG A 389 -11.65 21.37 -14.84
N GLN A 390 -12.93 21.40 -14.47
CA GLN A 390 -13.82 20.23 -14.49
C GLN A 390 -14.11 19.75 -15.92
N VAL A 391 -14.49 20.67 -16.83
CA VAL A 391 -14.68 20.41 -18.27
C VAL A 391 -13.38 19.88 -18.89
N PHE A 392 -12.23 20.45 -18.55
CA PHE A 392 -10.93 19.94 -18.99
C PHE A 392 -10.64 18.53 -18.48
N PHE A 393 -10.94 18.22 -17.21
CA PHE A 393 -10.81 16.89 -16.64
C PHE A 393 -11.73 15.86 -17.33
N ILE A 394 -12.98 16.25 -17.65
CA ILE A 394 -13.91 15.43 -18.42
C ILE A 394 -13.39 15.18 -19.84
N LEU A 395 -12.90 16.21 -20.54
CA LEU A 395 -12.31 16.06 -21.87
C LEU A 395 -11.09 15.12 -21.86
N LEU A 396 -10.24 15.20 -20.82
CA LEU A 396 -9.12 14.27 -20.63
C LEU A 396 -9.57 12.82 -20.37
N ARG A 397 -10.63 12.63 -19.59
CA ARG A 397 -11.25 11.32 -19.34
C ARG A 397 -11.81 10.73 -20.64
N LEU A 398 -12.49 11.55 -21.45
CA LEU A 398 -13.01 11.25 -22.78
C LEU A 398 -11.95 11.25 -23.90
N GLY A 399 -10.65 11.27 -23.58
CA GLY A 399 -9.59 11.15 -24.58
C GLY A 399 -9.43 12.32 -25.55
N ILE A 400 -9.97 13.51 -25.25
CA ILE A 400 -9.79 14.75 -26.02
C ILE A 400 -8.66 15.60 -25.42
N VAL A 401 -7.75 16.09 -26.27
CA VAL A 401 -6.73 17.07 -25.88
C VAL A 401 -7.17 18.49 -26.24
N ALA A 402 -7.77 19.18 -25.26
CA ALA A 402 -8.08 20.61 -25.32
C ALA A 402 -6.91 21.46 -24.79
N SER A 403 -6.91 22.77 -25.10
CA SER A 403 -5.97 23.77 -24.54
C SER A 403 -6.67 24.83 -23.72
N LEU A 404 -6.20 25.04 -22.49
CA LEU A 404 -6.59 26.15 -21.63
C LEU A 404 -5.77 27.39 -21.96
N ARG A 405 -6.44 28.51 -22.23
CA ARG A 405 -5.82 29.84 -22.37
C ARG A 405 -6.58 30.85 -21.52
N TRP A 406 -5.90 31.47 -20.56
CA TRP A 406 -6.45 32.62 -19.86
C TRP A 406 -6.74 33.76 -20.83
N GLU A 407 -7.89 34.40 -20.64
CA GLU A 407 -8.08 35.76 -21.09
C GLU A 407 -7.95 36.73 -19.90
N GLY A 408 -7.91 38.03 -20.18
CA GLY A 408 -7.90 39.06 -19.15
C GLY A 408 -9.21 39.14 -18.38
N ILE A 409 -9.30 40.11 -17.47
CA ILE A 409 -10.57 40.48 -16.85
C ILE A 409 -11.50 41.01 -17.94
N LEU A 410 -12.65 40.35 -18.12
CA LEU A 410 -13.64 40.71 -19.14
C LEU A 410 -14.20 42.11 -18.87
N LYS A 411 -14.17 43.00 -19.89
CA LYS A 411 -14.67 44.39 -19.75
C LYS A 411 -16.11 44.49 -19.25
N TYR A 412 -16.97 43.53 -19.64
CA TYR A 412 -18.40 43.57 -19.36
C TYR A 412 -18.79 42.86 -18.06
N THR A 413 -18.21 41.69 -17.76
CA THR A 413 -18.56 40.91 -16.56
C THR A 413 -17.62 41.14 -15.39
N ARG A 414 -16.40 41.65 -15.61
CA ARG A 414 -15.32 41.79 -14.61
C ARG A 414 -14.80 40.48 -13.99
N HIS A 415 -15.21 39.33 -14.50
CA HIS A 415 -14.63 38.03 -14.11
C HIS A 415 -13.50 37.61 -15.06
N ARG A 416 -12.68 36.65 -14.64
CA ARG A 416 -11.50 36.17 -15.38
C ARG A 416 -11.88 34.92 -16.18
N GLY A 417 -12.04 35.07 -17.48
CA GLY A 417 -12.43 33.97 -18.38
C GLY A 417 -11.25 33.10 -18.81
N MET A 418 -11.57 31.88 -19.28
CA MET A 418 -10.60 30.95 -19.83
C MET A 418 -11.20 30.21 -21.03
N TRP A 419 -10.46 30.20 -22.14
CA TRP A 419 -10.80 29.47 -23.36
C TRP A 419 -10.39 27.99 -23.22
N VAL A 420 -11.31 27.11 -23.61
CA VAL A 420 -11.05 25.69 -23.91
C VAL A 420 -11.00 25.56 -25.44
N HIS A 421 -9.82 25.32 -26.00
CA HIS A 421 -9.63 25.25 -27.45
C HIS A 421 -9.11 23.88 -27.92
N ILE A 422 -9.90 23.21 -28.74
CA ILE A 422 -9.66 21.91 -29.37
C ILE A 422 -9.38 22.16 -30.86
N GLY A 423 -8.11 22.33 -31.23
CA GLY A 423 -7.71 22.62 -32.63
C GLY A 423 -7.07 21.45 -33.36
N THR A 424 -7.36 20.19 -32.98
CA THR A 424 -6.76 18.98 -33.56
C THR A 424 -7.85 18.21 -34.30
N GLN A 425 -7.69 18.00 -35.62
CA GLN A 425 -8.78 17.54 -36.48
C GLN A 425 -9.58 16.35 -35.92
N ARG A 426 -8.95 15.26 -35.51
CA ARG A 426 -9.68 14.10 -34.95
C ARG A 426 -10.48 14.35 -33.66
N TYR A 427 -10.07 15.32 -32.84
CA TYR A 427 -10.84 15.72 -31.67
C TYR A 427 -11.93 16.75 -32.02
N VAL A 428 -11.78 17.43 -33.16
CA VAL A 428 -12.83 18.24 -33.79
C VAL A 428 -13.85 17.33 -34.48
N GLU A 429 -13.41 16.25 -35.12
CA GLU A 429 -14.25 15.22 -35.75
C GLU A 429 -15.02 14.42 -34.71
N ALA A 430 -14.36 13.93 -33.65
CA ALA A 430 -15.05 13.28 -32.53
C ALA A 430 -16.07 14.21 -31.85
N LEU A 431 -15.71 15.49 -31.63
CA LEU A 431 -16.65 16.46 -31.09
C LEU A 431 -17.80 16.73 -32.08
N LYS A 432 -17.56 16.87 -33.38
CA LYS A 432 -18.62 17.02 -34.41
C LYS A 432 -19.56 15.82 -34.43
N ALA A 433 -19.05 14.58 -34.36
CA ALA A 433 -19.87 13.38 -34.22
C ALA A 433 -20.77 13.44 -32.97
N TRP A 434 -20.23 13.90 -31.82
CA TRP A 434 -21.03 14.09 -30.60
C TRP A 434 -22.04 15.25 -30.72
N LEU A 435 -21.72 16.33 -31.43
CA LEU A 435 -22.64 17.43 -31.75
C LEU A 435 -23.77 16.98 -32.70
N GLU A 436 -23.50 15.99 -33.56
CA GLU A 436 -24.46 15.33 -34.46
C GLU A 436 -25.23 14.18 -33.78
N GLY A 437 -24.88 13.81 -32.54
CA GLY A 437 -25.57 12.81 -31.71
C GLY A 437 -25.02 11.38 -31.79
N ASP A 438 -23.88 11.16 -32.46
CA ASP A 438 -23.18 9.86 -32.48
C ASP A 438 -22.39 9.68 -31.16
N TRP A 439 -23.07 9.18 -30.13
CA TRP A 439 -22.48 8.89 -28.83
C TRP A 439 -21.56 7.66 -28.83
N ASP A 440 -21.66 6.79 -29.84
CA ASP A 440 -20.82 5.59 -29.97
C ASP A 440 -19.44 5.94 -30.58
N TYR A 441 -19.30 7.10 -31.23
CA TYR A 441 -18.01 7.64 -31.65
C TYR A 441 -17.06 7.76 -30.45
N GLU A 442 -16.01 6.93 -30.41
CA GLU A 442 -15.01 6.97 -29.35
C GLU A 442 -13.85 7.91 -29.68
N SER A 443 -13.57 8.84 -28.77
CA SER A 443 -12.34 9.62 -28.79
C SER A 443 -11.31 8.97 -27.89
N SER A 444 -10.11 8.80 -28.40
CA SER A 444 -8.96 8.33 -27.63
C SER A 444 -7.79 9.26 -27.88
N PHE A 445 -6.98 9.47 -26.83
CA PHE A 445 -5.72 10.15 -27.02
C PHE A 445 -4.94 9.40 -28.11
N THR A 446 -4.53 10.14 -29.14
CA THR A 446 -3.70 9.64 -30.22
C THR A 446 -2.76 10.77 -30.70
N GLU A 447 -1.57 10.42 -31.18
CA GLU A 447 -0.56 11.44 -31.51
C GLU A 447 -0.91 12.20 -32.79
N ALA A 448 -0.91 13.53 -32.73
CA ALA A 448 -1.25 14.39 -33.86
C ALA A 448 0.02 14.86 -34.60
N PRO A 449 0.11 14.68 -35.94
CA PRO A 449 1.22 15.21 -36.72
C PRO A 449 1.48 16.70 -36.46
N GLN A 450 2.76 17.07 -36.43
CA GLN A 450 3.28 18.43 -36.26
C GLN A 450 2.94 19.16 -34.93
N LYS A 451 2.17 18.57 -34.00
CA LYS A 451 1.86 19.22 -32.70
C LYS A 451 2.91 18.93 -31.63
N TYR A 452 3.94 19.78 -31.57
CA TYR A 452 5.06 19.65 -30.63
C TYR A 452 4.75 19.99 -29.15
N PHE A 453 3.50 20.35 -28.80
CA PHE A 453 3.14 20.81 -27.47
C PHE A 453 2.59 19.70 -26.55
N TYR A 454 2.09 18.60 -27.13
CA TYR A 454 1.69 17.41 -26.39
C TYR A 454 2.12 16.16 -27.16
N LYS A 455 2.18 15.05 -26.45
CA LYS A 455 2.47 13.71 -26.96
C LYS A 455 1.45 12.74 -26.40
N VAL A 456 1.23 11.63 -27.11
CA VAL A 456 0.34 10.57 -26.63
C VAL A 456 1.07 9.25 -26.59
N VAL A 457 1.01 8.66 -25.41
CA VAL A 457 2.06 7.76 -24.95
C VAL A 457 1.32 6.70 -24.10
N ASP A 458 0.92 5.61 -24.79
CA ASP A 458 0.02 4.46 -24.41
C ASP A 458 -1.36 4.84 -23.90
N GLY A 459 -2.05 5.68 -24.67
CA GLY A 459 -3.39 6.14 -24.32
C GLY A 459 -3.38 7.12 -23.13
N GLU A 460 -2.20 7.59 -22.71
CA GLU A 460 -2.01 8.61 -21.69
C GLU A 460 -1.45 9.90 -22.32
N LEU A 461 -1.71 11.05 -21.69
CA LEU A 461 -1.41 12.39 -22.23
C LEU A 461 -0.18 13.06 -21.61
N PHE A 462 0.67 13.59 -22.49
CA PHE A 462 1.99 14.13 -22.16
C PHE A 462 2.07 15.56 -22.62
N VAL A 463 2.26 16.48 -21.70
CA VAL A 463 2.03 17.90 -21.93
C VAL A 463 3.32 18.68 -21.72
N LYS A 464 3.80 19.31 -22.79
CA LYS A 464 5.14 19.91 -22.83
C LYS A 464 5.35 20.90 -21.69
N VAL A 465 6.52 20.86 -21.07
CA VAL A 465 6.99 21.89 -20.16
C VAL A 465 7.11 23.18 -20.94
N LYS A 466 6.32 24.18 -20.54
CA LYS A 466 6.32 25.52 -21.13
C LYS A 466 7.47 26.35 -20.58
N GLU A 467 7.72 26.23 -19.28
CA GLU A 467 8.69 27.04 -18.54
C GLU A 467 9.15 26.26 -17.31
N CYS A 468 10.42 26.39 -16.94
CA CYS A 468 10.95 25.87 -15.69
C CYS A 468 11.87 26.92 -15.04
N GLY A 469 11.78 27.09 -13.73
CA GLY A 469 12.52 28.10 -13.00
C GLY A 469 12.81 27.70 -11.56
N TRP A 470 13.15 28.67 -10.73
CA TRP A 470 13.40 28.54 -9.30
C TRP A 470 12.75 29.69 -8.57
N THR A 471 12.21 29.45 -7.37
CA THR A 471 11.85 30.53 -6.44
C THR A 471 13.11 31.13 -5.82
N THR A 472 13.00 32.30 -5.20
CA THR A 472 13.94 32.68 -4.15
C THR A 472 13.88 31.65 -3.00
N SER A 473 14.98 31.47 -2.27
CA SER A 473 14.93 30.69 -1.03
C SER A 473 14.17 31.47 0.04
N ARG A 474 13.32 30.76 0.78
CA ARG A 474 12.59 31.25 1.96
C ARG A 474 12.09 30.03 2.76
N PRO A 475 11.89 30.15 4.08
CA PRO A 475 11.23 29.11 4.86
C PRO A 475 9.85 28.78 4.28
N ILE A 476 9.62 27.51 3.94
CA ILE A 476 8.35 27.02 3.42
C ILE A 476 8.10 25.58 3.88
N THR A 477 6.88 25.30 4.36
CA THR A 477 6.46 23.92 4.62
C THR A 477 6.25 23.19 3.30
N VAL A 478 6.62 21.91 3.24
CA VAL A 478 6.52 21.04 2.06
C VAL A 478 5.93 19.69 2.49
N TYR A 479 4.96 19.18 1.73
CA TYR A 479 4.12 18.04 2.08
C TYR A 479 4.28 16.88 1.09
N ASP A 480 3.93 15.67 1.50
CA ASP A 480 3.90 14.50 0.63
C ASP A 480 2.76 13.56 1.05
N LEU A 481 2.24 12.73 0.13
CA LEU A 481 1.12 11.83 0.38
C LEU A 481 1.49 10.37 0.08
N SER A 482 1.36 9.50 1.08
CA SER A 482 1.29 8.05 0.84
C SER A 482 -0.14 7.67 0.45
N VAL A 483 -0.32 6.86 -0.59
CA VAL A 483 -1.62 6.52 -1.16
C VAL A 483 -1.75 5.00 -1.31
N ALA A 484 -2.87 4.40 -0.91
CA ALA A 484 -3.04 2.95 -0.97
C ALA A 484 -2.89 2.38 -2.40
N GLU A 485 -2.35 1.16 -2.50
CA GLU A 485 -2.04 0.39 -3.74
C GLU A 485 -1.05 1.03 -4.72
N ASP A 486 -1.20 2.31 -5.07
CA ASP A 486 -0.45 2.97 -6.15
C ASP A 486 0.59 3.98 -5.64
N HIS A 487 0.48 4.42 -4.38
CA HIS A 487 1.39 5.29 -3.63
C HIS A 487 2.02 6.41 -4.46
N SER A 488 1.14 7.07 -5.18
CA SER A 488 1.44 8.22 -6.00
C SER A 488 0.12 8.89 -6.31
N PHE A 489 0.16 10.20 -6.37
CA PHE A 489 -1.01 11.03 -6.52
C PHE A 489 -0.85 11.90 -7.77
N VAL A 490 -1.79 12.82 -8.00
CA VAL A 490 -1.85 13.65 -9.19
C VAL A 490 -1.90 15.10 -8.72
N ALA A 491 -0.75 15.59 -8.23
CA ALA A 491 -0.55 16.94 -7.66
C ALA A 491 -0.13 17.94 -8.74
N GLU A 492 -1.09 18.75 -9.20
CA GLU A 492 -1.04 19.44 -10.49
C GLU A 492 -0.51 18.47 -11.60
N PHE A 493 -0.59 17.13 -11.37
CA PHE A 493 -0.37 15.90 -12.18
C PHE A 493 0.71 14.72 -11.94
N ALA A 494 1.67 14.55 -10.95
CA ALA A 494 2.65 13.37 -10.94
C ALA A 494 3.27 12.63 -9.62
N VAL A 495 4.36 11.78 -9.66
CA VAL A 495 4.53 10.36 -9.06
C VAL A 495 5.98 9.80 -8.61
N ALA A 496 6.26 9.00 -7.51
CA ALA A 496 7.66 8.58 -6.99
C ALA A 496 7.99 7.13 -6.31
N HIS A 497 9.26 6.71 -5.89
CA HIS A 497 9.69 5.31 -5.36
C HIS A 497 11.21 4.99 -4.82
N ASN A 498 11.64 3.99 -3.91
CA ASN A 498 13.07 3.43 -3.63
C ASN A 498 13.88 2.99 -2.22
N CYS A 499 14.86 2.00 -2.00
CA CYS A 499 15.44 1.48 -0.62
C CYS A 499 16.99 1.47 -0.17
N TYR A 500 17.39 1.47 1.18
CA TYR A 500 18.74 1.19 1.90
C TYR A 500 18.75 0.74 3.47
N VAL A 501 19.90 0.44 4.20
CA VAL A 501 20.09 -0.09 5.65
C VAL A 501 20.66 0.91 6.74
N ILE A 502 20.45 0.72 8.08
CA ILE A 502 20.74 1.74 9.17
C ILE A 502 20.98 1.22 10.65
N PRO A 503 22.01 1.72 11.41
CA PRO A 503 22.24 1.45 12.84
C PRO A 503 21.52 2.39 13.83
N ILE A 504 21.21 1.91 15.05
CA ILE A 504 20.96 2.79 16.22
C ILE A 504 22.31 3.22 16.81
N LYS A 505 22.54 4.53 16.97
CA LYS A 505 23.86 5.09 17.32
C LYS A 505 24.22 5.00 18.80
N GLU A 506 23.23 5.13 19.68
CA GLU A 506 23.41 5.15 21.14
C GLU A 506 22.13 4.73 21.88
N ASP A 507 22.30 4.31 23.14
CA ASP A 507 21.24 3.90 24.08
C ASP A 507 20.55 5.11 24.73
N SER A 508 19.85 5.88 23.89
CA SER A 508 19.13 7.12 24.23
C SER A 508 17.82 7.25 23.44
N ILE A 509 16.94 8.15 23.86
CA ILE A 509 15.71 8.47 23.11
C ILE A 509 16.08 9.19 21.81
N GLU A 510 17.10 10.04 21.87
CA GLU A 510 17.68 10.80 20.77
C GLU A 510 18.19 9.85 19.66
N GLY A 511 18.92 8.78 20.03
CA GLY A 511 19.41 7.76 19.11
C GLY A 511 18.29 6.93 18.47
N ILE A 512 17.23 6.63 19.23
CA ILE A 512 16.02 5.92 18.74
C ILE A 512 15.26 6.79 17.73
N PHE A 513 15.04 8.08 18.02
CA PHE A 513 14.33 8.97 17.11
C PHE A 513 15.18 9.46 15.92
N GLU A 514 16.50 9.57 16.08
CA GLU A 514 17.42 9.80 14.95
C GLU A 514 17.44 8.58 14.01
N TRP A 515 17.40 7.35 14.54
CA TRP A 515 17.15 6.17 13.71
C TRP A 515 15.82 6.28 12.98
N CYS A 516 14.72 6.64 13.67
CA CYS A 516 13.42 6.84 13.03
C CYS A 516 13.48 7.90 11.91
N LYS A 517 14.26 8.98 12.07
CA LYS A 517 14.47 10.04 11.07
C LYS A 517 15.31 9.57 9.88
N GLU A 518 16.40 8.84 10.12
CA GLU A 518 17.25 8.29 9.06
C GLU A 518 16.53 7.16 8.30
N ALA A 519 15.78 6.32 9.02
CA ALA A 519 14.90 5.29 8.47
C ALA A 519 13.75 5.94 7.71
N ALA A 520 13.08 6.96 8.26
CA ALA A 520 12.04 7.71 7.56
C ALA A 520 12.57 8.43 6.31
N ARG A 521 13.77 9.00 6.32
CA ARG A 521 14.39 9.51 5.09
C ARG A 521 14.59 8.36 4.12
N THR A 522 15.18 7.25 4.56
CA THR A 522 15.37 6.06 3.74
C THR A 522 14.03 5.48 3.24
N TYR A 523 12.92 5.58 3.99
CA TYR A 523 11.57 5.09 3.65
C TYR A 523 10.70 6.05 2.84
N SER A 524 10.85 7.37 3.00
CA SER A 524 10.21 8.36 2.12
C SER A 524 10.84 8.23 0.74
N LEU A 525 12.13 7.93 0.77
CA LEU A 525 12.84 7.45 -0.36
C LEU A 525 12.36 6.04 -0.74
N GLY A 526 12.00 5.11 0.18
CA GLY A 526 11.19 3.89 -0.12
C GLY A 526 11.66 2.50 0.36
N GLY A 527 11.83 2.27 1.67
CA GLY A 527 13.18 2.19 2.27
C GLY A 527 13.87 0.87 2.61
N GLY A 528 13.20 -0.22 2.95
CA GLY A 528 13.86 -1.54 3.12
C GLY A 528 15.09 -1.59 4.04
N VAL A 529 14.93 -1.22 5.32
CA VAL A 529 16.01 -1.10 6.32
C VAL A 529 16.23 -2.42 7.07
N GLY A 530 17.45 -2.67 7.53
CA GLY A 530 17.74 -3.63 8.59
C GLY A 530 18.41 -2.91 9.76
N THR A 531 18.10 -3.30 10.99
CA THR A 531 18.68 -2.75 12.22
C THR A 531 18.78 -3.79 13.34
N ASP A 532 19.58 -3.50 14.35
CA ASP A 532 19.73 -4.34 15.56
C ASP A 532 19.42 -3.52 16.82
N ILE A 533 18.65 -4.10 17.74
CA ILE A 533 18.21 -3.42 18.97
C ILE A 533 18.99 -3.85 20.22
N SER A 534 20.02 -4.70 20.09
CA SER A 534 20.79 -5.21 21.24
C SER A 534 21.60 -4.13 21.96
N ILE A 535 21.80 -2.97 21.32
CA ILE A 535 22.41 -1.77 21.94
C ILE A 535 21.48 -1.12 22.97
N LEU A 536 20.16 -1.26 22.86
CA LEU A 536 19.20 -0.62 23.78
C LEU A 536 19.14 -1.38 25.11
N ARG A 537 19.12 -0.64 26.23
CA ARG A 537 19.12 -1.21 27.58
C ARG A 537 17.88 -2.09 27.86
N PRO A 538 18.05 -3.22 28.56
CA PRO A 538 16.95 -4.14 28.84
C PRO A 538 15.88 -3.55 29.78
N LYS A 539 14.72 -4.19 29.81
CA LYS A 539 13.56 -3.82 30.62
C LYS A 539 13.92 -3.76 32.12
N GLY A 540 13.51 -2.71 32.80
CA GLY A 540 13.85 -2.47 34.21
C GLY A 540 15.24 -1.84 34.45
N SER A 541 16.05 -1.58 33.42
CA SER A 541 17.31 -0.82 33.56
C SER A 541 17.03 0.61 34.02
N PRO A 542 17.87 1.24 34.87
CA PRO A 542 17.66 2.62 35.30
C PRO A 542 17.74 3.63 34.14
N VAL A 543 16.94 4.70 34.23
CA VAL A 543 16.96 5.85 33.32
C VAL A 543 16.86 7.16 34.10
N ASN A 544 17.58 8.20 33.65
CA ASN A 544 17.57 9.52 34.27
C ASN A 544 16.43 10.40 33.72
N ASN A 545 15.19 9.96 33.88
CA ASN A 545 13.99 10.69 33.50
C ASN A 545 12.78 10.30 34.39
N SER A 546 11.61 10.86 34.09
CA SER A 546 10.37 10.64 34.87
C SER A 546 9.85 9.20 34.91
N ALA A 547 10.32 8.29 34.05
CA ALA A 547 9.93 6.88 34.06
C ALA A 547 10.71 6.05 35.10
N ILE A 548 11.87 6.53 35.57
CA ILE A 548 12.81 5.88 36.50
C ILE A 548 13.47 4.60 35.95
N TYR A 549 12.71 3.75 35.26
CA TYR A 549 13.15 2.50 34.65
C TYR A 549 12.79 2.40 33.16
N SER A 550 13.60 1.67 32.40
CA SER A 550 13.41 1.40 30.97
C SER A 550 12.26 0.43 30.70
N SER A 551 11.49 0.70 29.65
CA SER A 551 10.50 -0.23 29.07
C SER A 551 11.11 -1.42 28.33
N GLY A 552 12.43 -1.40 28.06
CA GLY A 552 13.18 -2.45 27.37
C GLY A 552 13.30 -2.25 25.86
N SER A 553 14.28 -2.90 25.24
CA SER A 553 14.62 -2.74 23.82
C SER A 553 13.45 -3.11 22.91
N VAL A 554 12.75 -4.19 23.27
CA VAL A 554 11.58 -4.74 22.55
C VAL A 554 10.42 -3.75 22.47
N SER A 555 10.25 -2.87 23.47
CA SER A 555 9.15 -1.90 23.49
C SER A 555 9.19 -0.91 22.31
N PHE A 556 10.39 -0.61 21.78
CA PHE A 556 10.57 0.28 20.63
C PHE A 556 10.34 -0.41 19.28
N MET A 557 10.16 -1.74 19.23
CA MET A 557 9.84 -2.45 17.98
C MET A 557 8.48 -2.02 17.39
N GLU A 558 7.52 -1.62 18.24
CA GLU A 558 6.27 -1.00 17.80
C GLU A 558 6.53 0.32 17.05
N LEU A 559 7.39 1.18 17.58
CA LEU A 559 7.78 2.45 16.95
C LEU A 559 8.51 2.22 15.62
N PHE A 560 9.49 1.30 15.57
CA PHE A 560 10.24 1.01 14.35
C PHE A 560 9.38 0.36 13.26
N SER A 561 8.51 -0.58 13.63
CA SER A 561 7.48 -1.15 12.75
C SER A 561 6.51 -0.08 12.25
N THR A 562 6.02 0.80 13.13
CA THR A 562 5.12 1.90 12.75
C THR A 562 5.81 2.87 11.78
N THR A 563 7.06 3.29 12.04
CA THR A 563 7.86 4.13 11.12
C THR A 563 7.98 3.49 9.72
N THR A 564 8.14 2.16 9.68
CA THR A 564 8.20 1.38 8.42
C THR A 564 6.84 1.31 7.71
N GLY A 565 5.74 1.33 8.46
CA GLY A 565 4.38 1.25 7.93
C GLY A 565 3.76 2.57 7.52
N THR A 566 4.14 3.65 8.20
CA THR A 566 3.77 5.03 7.88
C THR A 566 4.31 5.46 6.51
N ILE A 567 5.39 4.82 6.04
CA ILE A 567 6.15 5.32 4.90
C ILE A 567 6.43 4.16 3.91
N GLY A 568 5.51 3.98 2.96
CA GLY A 568 5.51 2.91 1.97
C GLY A 568 5.04 3.36 0.58
N GLN A 569 5.35 2.59 -0.46
CA GLN A 569 5.29 3.02 -1.87
C GLN A 569 4.62 2.01 -2.81
N SER A 570 4.61 2.26 -4.13
CA SER A 570 3.65 1.75 -5.11
C SER A 570 3.51 0.22 -5.15
N GLY A 571 2.54 -0.32 -4.40
CA GLY A 571 2.33 -1.76 -4.22
C GLY A 571 3.44 -2.44 -3.40
N ARG A 572 4.27 -1.66 -2.72
CA ARG A 572 5.48 -2.04 -2.01
C ARG A 572 5.64 -1.24 -0.72
N ARG A 573 5.06 -1.81 0.34
CA ARG A 573 5.25 -1.47 1.76
C ARG A 573 6.73 -1.21 2.08
N GLY A 574 7.01 -0.35 3.06
CA GLY A 574 8.30 -0.37 3.74
C GLY A 574 8.58 -1.78 4.27
N ALA A 575 9.85 -2.18 4.29
CA ALA A 575 10.30 -3.44 4.87
C ALA A 575 11.36 -3.15 5.93
N LEU A 576 11.31 -3.89 7.04
CA LEU A 576 12.26 -3.80 8.12
C LEU A 576 12.74 -5.21 8.49
N MET A 577 14.03 -5.37 8.78
CA MET A 577 14.54 -6.44 9.64
C MET A 577 14.90 -5.83 10.99
N ILE A 578 14.42 -6.43 12.08
CA ILE A 578 14.91 -6.15 13.43
C ILE A 578 15.62 -7.41 13.94
N THR A 579 16.88 -7.26 14.33
CA THR A 579 17.62 -8.33 15.03
C THR A 579 17.83 -8.01 16.51
N ILE A 580 17.99 -9.08 17.30
CA ILE A 580 18.49 -9.03 18.67
C ILE A 580 19.54 -10.13 18.86
N SER A 581 20.49 -9.93 19.78
CA SER A 581 21.41 -10.97 20.23
C SER A 581 20.75 -11.97 21.17
N VAL A 582 21.07 -13.26 21.07
CA VAL A 582 20.49 -14.31 21.91
C VAL A 582 20.84 -14.17 23.40
N ASP A 583 21.94 -13.48 23.71
CA ASP A 583 22.36 -13.13 25.07
C ASP A 583 21.76 -11.82 25.60
N HIS A 584 20.93 -11.10 24.83
CA HIS A 584 20.28 -9.90 25.35
C HIS A 584 19.18 -10.25 26.36
N PRO A 585 19.07 -9.58 27.53
CA PRO A 585 18.10 -9.96 28.55
C PRO A 585 16.63 -9.91 28.13
N ASP A 586 16.27 -9.07 27.15
CA ASP A 586 14.91 -8.97 26.61
C ASP A 586 14.62 -10.02 25.49
N VAL A 587 15.52 -10.97 25.22
CA VAL A 587 15.37 -11.99 24.16
C VAL A 587 14.05 -12.78 24.26
N PHE A 588 13.54 -13.02 25.47
CA PHE A 588 12.26 -13.68 25.69
C PHE A 588 11.08 -12.84 25.18
N ASP A 589 10.99 -11.57 25.57
CA ASP A 589 9.98 -10.63 25.08
C ASP A 589 10.09 -10.42 23.55
N PHE A 590 11.30 -10.55 22.97
CA PHE A 590 11.53 -10.46 21.52
C PHE A 590 10.99 -11.68 20.76
N ILE A 591 11.22 -12.90 21.27
CA ILE A 591 10.79 -14.14 20.61
C ILE A 591 9.26 -14.24 20.54
N GLU A 592 8.55 -13.76 21.56
CA GLU A 592 7.09 -13.91 21.68
C GLU A 592 6.29 -12.77 21.01
N ILE A 593 6.97 -11.70 20.56
CA ILE A 593 6.37 -10.42 20.11
C ILE A 593 5.36 -10.54 18.96
N LYS A 594 5.45 -11.60 18.13
CA LYS A 594 4.51 -11.85 17.00
C LYS A 594 3.28 -12.67 17.40
N ASN A 595 3.36 -13.46 18.47
CA ASN A 595 2.29 -14.35 18.92
C ASN A 595 1.47 -13.78 20.09
N ASP A 596 2.06 -12.87 20.88
CA ASP A 596 1.38 -12.08 21.91
C ASP A 596 0.17 -11.30 21.30
N PRO A 597 -1.08 -11.58 21.73
CA PRO A 597 -2.27 -10.92 21.19
C PRO A 597 -2.34 -9.41 21.41
N GLU A 598 -1.72 -8.88 22.46
CA GLU A 598 -1.72 -7.45 22.79
C GLU A 598 -0.58 -6.70 22.05
N ARG A 599 0.54 -7.40 21.78
CA ARG A 599 1.70 -6.84 21.07
C ARG A 599 1.73 -7.12 19.55
N ARG A 600 0.62 -7.62 18.98
CA ARG A 600 0.34 -7.85 17.53
C ARG A 600 0.51 -6.65 16.57
N LYS A 601 1.18 -5.59 17.00
CA LYS A 601 1.39 -4.32 16.31
C LYS A 601 2.71 -4.27 15.50
N VAL A 602 3.65 -5.17 15.77
CA VAL A 602 4.91 -5.32 15.00
C VAL A 602 4.63 -6.01 13.65
N GLN A 603 3.83 -5.36 12.81
CA GLN A 603 3.29 -5.95 11.57
C GLN A 603 4.13 -5.67 10.32
N TYR A 604 5.11 -4.76 10.39
CA TYR A 604 5.84 -4.22 9.23
C TYR A 604 7.32 -4.63 9.20
N ALA A 605 7.75 -5.45 10.17
CA ALA A 605 9.11 -5.95 10.30
C ALA A 605 9.15 -7.47 10.25
N ASN A 606 10.15 -8.03 9.56
CA ASN A 606 10.69 -9.35 9.82
C ASN A 606 11.53 -9.29 11.11
N ILE A 607 11.54 -10.38 11.89
CA ILE A 607 12.37 -10.48 13.10
C ILE A 607 13.25 -11.73 13.08
N SER A 608 14.50 -11.61 13.54
CA SER A 608 15.45 -12.73 13.64
C SER A 608 16.35 -12.63 14.88
N VAL A 609 16.64 -13.76 15.52
CA VAL A 609 17.58 -13.84 16.64
C VAL A 609 18.99 -14.17 16.10
N ARG A 610 19.98 -13.38 16.53
CA ARG A 610 21.40 -13.64 16.31
C ARG A 610 21.91 -14.59 17.39
N VAL A 611 22.07 -15.87 17.03
CA VAL A 611 22.54 -16.92 17.95
C VAL A 611 24.05 -17.12 17.85
N THR A 612 24.66 -17.49 18.98
CA THR A 612 26.11 -17.74 19.10
C THR A 612 26.41 -19.24 19.13
N ASP A 613 27.64 -19.61 18.77
CA ASP A 613 28.19 -20.96 18.95
C ASP A 613 28.25 -21.34 20.44
N GLU A 614 28.36 -20.36 21.34
CA GLU A 614 28.22 -20.49 22.80
C GLU A 614 26.82 -21.00 23.18
N PHE A 615 25.77 -20.31 22.72
CA PHE A 615 24.38 -20.68 22.98
C PHE A 615 24.03 -22.06 22.41
N MET A 616 24.37 -22.32 21.14
CA MET A 616 24.00 -23.58 20.48
C MET A 616 24.64 -24.81 21.16
N ARG A 617 25.88 -24.68 21.66
CA ARG A 617 26.53 -25.72 22.48
C ARG A 617 25.85 -25.92 23.82
N ALA A 618 25.41 -24.83 24.47
CA ALA A 618 24.67 -24.92 25.74
C ALA A 618 23.31 -25.61 25.55
N VAL A 619 22.59 -25.37 24.45
CA VAL A 619 21.34 -26.10 24.12
C VAL A 619 21.63 -27.59 23.86
N GLU A 620 22.66 -27.91 23.08
CA GLU A 620 23.06 -29.30 22.77
C GLU A 620 23.35 -30.10 24.04
N ARG A 621 24.08 -29.50 24.99
CA ARG A 621 24.52 -30.14 26.24
C ARG A 621 23.54 -30.00 27.41
N ASP A 622 22.49 -29.20 27.25
CA ASP A 622 21.53 -28.86 28.30
C ASP A 622 22.17 -28.08 29.49
N GLU A 623 23.05 -27.13 29.16
CA GLU A 623 23.77 -26.25 30.08
C GLU A 623 23.01 -24.92 30.33
N ASP A 624 23.40 -24.20 31.39
CA ASP A 624 23.01 -22.81 31.62
C ASP A 624 23.68 -21.86 30.61
N PHE A 625 22.95 -20.84 30.18
CA PHE A 625 23.42 -19.74 29.35
C PHE A 625 23.29 -18.41 30.09
N VAL A 626 24.21 -17.46 29.84
CA VAL A 626 24.24 -16.15 30.50
C VAL A 626 23.68 -15.09 29.57
N LEU A 627 22.50 -14.57 29.91
CA LEU A 627 22.01 -13.31 29.35
C LEU A 627 22.81 -12.17 29.97
N ARG A 628 23.38 -11.30 29.12
CA ARG A 628 24.31 -10.23 29.52
C ARG A 628 24.00 -8.94 28.76
N TYR A 629 24.20 -7.82 29.43
CA TYR A 629 24.21 -6.49 28.82
C TYR A 629 25.19 -5.60 29.58
N GLU A 630 25.98 -4.78 28.89
CA GLU A 630 26.96 -3.90 29.51
C GLU A 630 27.04 -2.55 28.79
N ASN A 631 26.90 -1.45 29.53
CA ASN A 631 27.23 -0.11 29.03
C ASN A 631 27.66 0.84 30.16
N GLU A 632 28.26 1.98 29.79
CA GLU A 632 28.81 2.97 30.74
C GLU A 632 27.79 3.56 31.73
N ARG A 633 26.49 3.52 31.39
CA ARG A 633 25.40 4.16 32.17
C ARG A 633 24.74 3.22 33.17
N ILE A 634 24.76 1.91 32.94
CA ILE A 634 24.12 0.91 33.81
C ILE A 634 25.07 -0.15 34.37
N GLY A 635 26.34 -0.16 33.92
CA GLY A 635 27.31 -1.19 34.25
C GLY A 635 26.98 -2.54 33.57
N ARG A 636 27.48 -3.63 34.16
CA ARG A 636 27.31 -5.00 33.66
C ARG A 636 26.14 -5.70 34.36
N PHE A 637 25.14 -6.07 33.57
CA PHE A 637 24.02 -6.94 33.96
C PHE A 637 24.31 -8.37 33.51
N GLU A 638 24.05 -9.36 34.37
CA GLU A 638 24.05 -10.79 34.01
C GLU A 638 22.88 -11.54 34.65
N LYS A 639 22.29 -12.49 33.91
CA LYS A 639 21.26 -13.44 34.39
C LYS A 639 21.50 -14.80 33.76
N ARG A 640 21.66 -15.85 34.57
CA ARG A 640 21.65 -17.24 34.09
C ARG A 640 20.21 -17.70 33.82
N VAL A 641 20.03 -18.43 32.72
CA VAL A 641 18.82 -19.18 32.36
C VAL A 641 19.23 -20.47 31.67
N ARG A 642 18.40 -21.52 31.71
CA ARG A 642 18.70 -22.77 30.99
C ARG A 642 18.64 -22.52 29.49
N ALA A 643 19.66 -22.93 28.73
CA ALA A 643 19.71 -22.63 27.28
C ALA A 643 18.48 -23.17 26.52
N ARG A 644 17.97 -24.33 26.94
CA ARG A 644 16.74 -24.94 26.40
C ARG A 644 15.48 -24.07 26.54
N GLU A 645 15.36 -23.25 27.58
CA GLU A 645 14.18 -22.39 27.79
C GLU A 645 14.03 -21.35 26.67
N ILE A 646 15.14 -20.77 26.22
CA ILE A 646 15.18 -19.86 25.08
C ILE A 646 14.90 -20.65 23.79
N TRP A 647 15.52 -21.83 23.63
CA TRP A 647 15.39 -22.67 22.44
C TRP A 647 13.97 -23.16 22.18
N GLU A 648 13.31 -23.71 23.20
CA GLU A 648 11.95 -24.25 23.11
C GLU A 648 10.94 -23.14 22.75
N LYS A 649 11.12 -21.93 23.31
CA LYS A 649 10.35 -20.75 22.91
C LYS A 649 10.65 -20.31 21.47
N LEU A 650 11.93 -20.27 21.08
CA LEU A 650 12.36 -19.89 19.72
C LEU A 650 11.71 -20.80 18.67
N VAL A 651 11.86 -22.11 18.83
CA VAL A 651 11.31 -23.15 17.95
C VAL A 651 9.78 -23.13 17.93
N LYS A 652 9.12 -23.00 19.10
CA LYS A 652 7.66 -22.96 19.19
C LYS A 652 7.05 -21.71 18.53
N ASN A 653 7.69 -20.54 18.64
CA ASN A 653 7.23 -19.33 17.97
C ASN A 653 7.47 -19.43 16.45
N ALA A 654 8.62 -19.92 16.01
CA ALA A 654 8.88 -20.19 14.59
C ALA A 654 7.87 -21.19 13.99
N TRP A 655 7.49 -22.24 14.72
CA TRP A 655 6.43 -23.19 14.32
C TRP A 655 5.04 -22.55 14.22
N ALA A 656 4.74 -21.60 15.10
CA ALA A 656 3.45 -20.92 15.17
C ALA A 656 3.28 -19.84 14.10
N SER A 657 4.29 -19.00 13.87
CA SER A 657 4.21 -17.77 13.06
C SER A 657 5.23 -17.64 11.92
N ALA A 658 6.08 -18.66 11.68
CA ALA A 658 7.23 -18.60 10.78
C ALA A 658 8.24 -17.47 11.10
N GLU A 659 8.25 -17.05 12.37
CA GLU A 659 9.12 -16.02 12.96
C GLU A 659 9.27 -16.25 14.48
N PRO A 660 10.40 -15.86 15.09
CA PRO A 660 11.57 -15.26 14.46
C PRO A 660 12.42 -16.24 13.64
N GLY A 661 13.18 -15.70 12.68
CA GLY A 661 14.24 -16.44 11.99
C GLY A 661 15.51 -16.59 12.84
N VAL A 662 16.47 -17.39 12.38
CA VAL A 662 17.74 -17.63 13.10
C VAL A 662 18.92 -17.19 12.24
N ILE A 663 19.83 -16.42 12.82
CA ILE A 663 21.08 -15.98 12.20
C ILE A 663 22.24 -16.49 13.06
N PHE A 664 23.09 -17.35 12.52
CA PHE A 664 24.24 -17.93 13.23
C PHE A 664 25.39 -16.92 13.21
N TRP A 665 25.40 -16.03 14.20
CA TRP A 665 26.16 -14.77 14.14
C TRP A 665 27.67 -14.97 14.21
N ASP A 666 28.13 -15.96 14.98
CA ASP A 666 29.55 -16.32 15.02
C ASP A 666 30.02 -16.90 13.68
N THR A 667 29.16 -17.65 12.97
CA THR A 667 29.41 -18.10 11.59
C THR A 667 29.44 -16.91 10.62
N VAL A 668 28.47 -15.98 10.71
CA VAL A 668 28.48 -14.73 9.92
C VAL A 668 29.77 -13.95 10.11
N LYS A 669 30.22 -13.76 11.36
CA LYS A 669 31.44 -13.03 11.71
C LYS A 669 32.72 -13.74 11.26
N ARG A 670 32.82 -15.05 11.50
CA ARG A 670 33.98 -15.90 11.14
C ARG A 670 34.19 -15.99 9.62
N GLU A 671 33.10 -16.05 8.87
CA GLU A 671 33.07 -16.17 7.41
C GLU A 671 32.93 -14.83 6.68
N SER A 672 32.78 -13.71 7.41
CA SER A 672 32.80 -12.37 6.82
C SER A 672 34.19 -12.05 6.28
N THR A 673 34.22 -11.35 5.15
CA THR A 673 35.43 -10.88 4.48
C THR A 673 35.78 -9.44 4.86
N THR A 674 35.02 -8.83 5.77
CA THR A 674 35.05 -7.37 6.02
C THR A 674 35.09 -6.98 7.49
N GLU A 675 35.52 -7.86 8.40
CA GLU A 675 35.64 -7.52 9.84
C GLU A 675 36.88 -6.66 10.14
N TYR A 676 37.01 -5.54 9.45
CA TYR A 676 38.07 -4.55 9.62
C TYR A 676 37.76 -3.19 8.95
N ASN A 677 38.50 -2.16 9.37
CA ASN A 677 38.52 -0.81 8.81
C ASN A 677 37.13 -0.12 8.74
N GLY A 678 36.22 -0.44 9.67
CA GLY A 678 34.90 0.17 9.74
C GLY A 678 33.85 -0.50 8.84
N MET A 679 34.15 -1.68 8.27
CA MET A 679 33.25 -2.48 7.45
C MET A 679 32.65 -3.68 8.21
N GLU A 680 32.84 -3.74 9.52
CA GLU A 680 32.41 -4.83 10.39
C GLU A 680 30.87 -4.97 10.34
N VAL A 681 30.35 -6.17 10.10
CA VAL A 681 28.90 -6.33 9.90
C VAL A 681 28.14 -6.24 11.23
N ILE A 682 27.04 -5.49 11.25
CA ILE A 682 26.28 -5.20 12.49
C ILE A 682 24.91 -5.91 12.54
N THR A 683 24.28 -6.12 11.39
CA THR A 683 23.00 -6.83 11.22
C THR A 683 22.86 -7.25 9.75
N THR A 684 21.69 -7.74 9.34
CA THR A 684 21.36 -8.02 7.93
C THR A 684 20.30 -7.08 7.38
N ASN A 685 20.23 -6.97 6.06
CA ASN A 685 19.11 -6.35 5.32
C ASN A 685 17.76 -7.10 5.55
N PRO A 686 16.60 -6.58 5.07
CA PRO A 686 15.27 -7.16 5.28
C PRO A 686 15.07 -8.66 4.99
N CYS A 687 15.86 -9.25 4.09
CA CYS A 687 15.71 -10.66 3.67
C CYS A 687 16.89 -11.56 4.09
N SER A 688 17.81 -11.03 4.90
CA SER A 688 18.96 -11.71 5.51
C SER A 688 20.05 -12.28 4.60
N GLU A 689 20.04 -11.98 3.29
CA GLU A 689 21.11 -12.40 2.37
C GLU A 689 22.38 -11.54 2.41
N ILE A 690 22.31 -10.28 2.85
CA ILE A 690 23.48 -9.40 3.03
C ILE A 690 23.64 -8.98 4.50
N PRO A 691 24.60 -9.55 5.23
CA PRO A 691 25.17 -8.94 6.43
C PRO A 691 25.89 -7.65 6.06
N LEU A 692 25.57 -6.54 6.73
CA LEU A 692 26.02 -5.19 6.35
C LEU A 692 26.62 -4.43 7.53
N GLU A 693 27.57 -3.55 7.21
CA GLU A 693 28.07 -2.51 8.10
C GLU A 693 27.02 -1.41 8.34
N ALA A 694 27.31 -0.50 9.28
CA ALA A 694 26.57 0.74 9.44
C ALA A 694 26.42 1.47 8.08
N TYR A 695 25.18 1.76 7.69
CA TYR A 695 24.81 2.41 6.42
C TYR A 695 25.15 1.62 5.14
N GLY A 696 25.46 0.33 5.24
CA GLY A 696 25.72 -0.53 4.09
C GLY A 696 24.58 -0.54 3.05
N ALA A 697 24.95 -0.77 1.79
CA ALA A 697 24.04 -0.76 0.65
C ALA A 697 23.95 -2.14 -0.03
N CYS A 698 22.84 -2.39 -0.72
CA CYS A 698 22.51 -3.69 -1.30
C CYS A 698 22.50 -3.58 -2.85
N CYS A 699 23.61 -3.96 -3.49
CA CYS A 699 23.76 -4.01 -4.95
C CYS A 699 23.74 -5.46 -5.43
N LEU A 700 22.68 -5.88 -6.14
CA LEU A 700 22.40 -7.30 -6.44
C LEU A 700 22.19 -7.58 -7.93
N GLY A 701 22.50 -8.78 -8.39
CA GLY A 701 22.04 -9.35 -9.66
C GLY A 701 22.35 -10.84 -9.76
N ASN A 702 21.57 -11.60 -10.53
CA ASN A 702 21.48 -13.06 -10.39
C ASN A 702 21.83 -13.81 -11.68
N ILE A 703 22.79 -14.73 -11.63
CA ILE A 703 23.07 -15.66 -12.73
C ILE A 703 21.96 -16.72 -12.81
N ASN A 704 21.38 -16.94 -13.98
CA ASN A 704 20.38 -17.98 -14.20
C ASN A 704 21.08 -19.30 -14.61
N LEU A 705 21.31 -20.17 -13.65
CA LEU A 705 22.16 -21.36 -13.82
C LEU A 705 21.62 -22.35 -14.85
N SER A 706 20.30 -22.44 -15.02
CA SER A 706 19.64 -23.30 -16.02
C SER A 706 19.94 -22.94 -17.48
N LYS A 707 20.47 -21.73 -17.74
CA LYS A 707 20.87 -21.27 -19.07
C LYS A 707 22.26 -21.76 -19.51
N PHE A 708 22.97 -22.48 -18.64
CA PHE A 708 24.32 -22.96 -18.90
C PHE A 708 24.40 -24.50 -18.90
N VAL A 709 23.36 -25.19 -19.40
CA VAL A 709 23.33 -26.66 -19.53
C VAL A 709 23.24 -27.10 -20.99
N LEU A 710 24.36 -27.61 -21.51
CA LEU A 710 24.44 -28.28 -22.82
C LEU A 710 23.75 -29.65 -22.75
N ASP A 711 23.23 -30.13 -23.89
CA ASP A 711 22.58 -31.43 -24.06
C ASP A 711 21.46 -31.72 -23.04
N SER A 712 20.79 -30.68 -22.53
CA SER A 712 19.77 -30.73 -21.46
C SER A 712 18.81 -31.93 -21.58
N PHE A 713 18.61 -32.63 -20.47
CA PHE A 713 17.79 -33.84 -20.30
C PHE A 713 18.30 -35.11 -21.01
N ALA A 714 19.46 -35.09 -21.67
CA ALA A 714 20.11 -36.29 -22.19
C ALA A 714 21.18 -36.83 -21.20
N PRO A 715 21.58 -38.10 -21.26
CA PRO A 715 22.67 -38.65 -20.44
C PRO A 715 24.06 -37.98 -20.67
N THR A 716 24.19 -37.13 -21.68
CA THR A 716 25.40 -36.32 -21.95
C THR A 716 25.31 -34.89 -21.40
N ALA A 717 24.22 -34.53 -20.70
CA ALA A 717 23.99 -33.18 -20.20
C ALA A 717 25.13 -32.69 -19.30
N ARG A 718 25.59 -31.45 -19.53
CA ARG A 718 26.78 -30.90 -18.85
C ARG A 718 26.79 -29.37 -18.82
N ILE A 719 27.57 -28.81 -17.91
CA ILE A 719 27.71 -27.35 -17.76
C ILE A 719 28.44 -26.75 -18.96
N ASP A 720 27.90 -25.68 -19.54
CA ASP A 720 28.64 -24.76 -20.41
C ASP A 720 29.56 -23.86 -19.58
N TRP A 721 30.69 -24.43 -19.14
CA TRP A 721 31.67 -23.71 -18.33
C TRP A 721 32.27 -22.49 -19.04
N ALA A 722 32.35 -22.50 -20.38
CA ALA A 722 32.94 -21.41 -21.15
C ALA A 722 32.06 -20.15 -21.11
N ASN A 723 30.74 -20.31 -21.29
CA ASN A 723 29.81 -19.19 -21.16
C ASN A 723 29.46 -18.87 -19.70
N LEU A 724 29.42 -19.85 -18.78
CA LEU A 724 29.17 -19.60 -17.36
C LEU A 724 30.30 -18.76 -16.73
N GLU A 725 31.56 -19.12 -16.96
CA GLU A 725 32.70 -18.34 -16.47
C GLU A 725 32.68 -16.90 -16.99
N LYS A 726 32.44 -16.73 -18.29
CA LYS A 726 32.31 -15.41 -18.94
C LYS A 726 31.14 -14.58 -18.37
N ALA A 727 30.02 -15.21 -18.05
CA ALA A 727 28.87 -14.54 -17.44
C ALA A 727 29.17 -14.06 -16.01
N LEU A 728 29.80 -14.92 -15.18
CA LEU A 728 30.22 -14.56 -13.82
C LEU A 728 31.16 -13.36 -13.81
N ARG A 729 32.19 -13.37 -14.66
CA ARG A 729 33.14 -12.26 -14.81
C ARG A 729 32.44 -10.96 -15.17
N TYR A 730 31.56 -10.98 -16.18
CA TYR A 730 30.86 -9.76 -16.58
C TYR A 730 29.84 -9.29 -15.53
N ALA A 731 29.24 -10.19 -14.74
CA ALA A 731 28.34 -9.85 -13.64
C ALA A 731 29.06 -9.11 -12.49
N VAL A 732 30.30 -9.50 -12.15
CA VAL A 732 31.12 -8.80 -11.16
C VAL A 732 31.34 -7.35 -11.57
N ARG A 733 31.82 -7.10 -12.80
CA ARG A 733 32.02 -5.73 -13.29
C ARG A 733 30.71 -4.95 -13.41
N PHE A 734 29.65 -5.58 -13.93
CA PHE A 734 28.35 -4.93 -14.06
C PHE A 734 27.85 -4.39 -12.71
N LEU A 735 27.98 -5.16 -11.63
CA LEU A 735 27.59 -4.70 -10.29
C LEU A 735 28.57 -3.68 -9.69
N ASP A 736 29.87 -3.74 -10.00
CA ASP A 736 30.84 -2.70 -9.60
C ASP A 736 30.52 -1.35 -10.28
N ASP A 737 30.16 -1.37 -11.56
CA ASP A 737 29.80 -0.20 -12.35
C ASP A 737 28.46 0.42 -11.89
N VAL A 738 27.52 -0.41 -11.41
CA VAL A 738 26.28 0.04 -10.76
C VAL A 738 26.56 0.88 -9.51
N LEU A 739 27.61 0.57 -8.73
CA LEU A 739 27.97 1.35 -7.54
C LEU A 739 28.38 2.79 -7.90
N ASP A 740 29.18 2.94 -8.96
CA ASP A 740 29.60 4.25 -9.45
C ASP A 740 28.43 5.00 -10.12
N TYR A 741 27.57 4.30 -10.86
CA TYR A 741 26.33 4.88 -11.45
C TYR A 741 25.36 5.36 -10.36
N ASN A 742 25.38 4.76 -9.17
CA ASN A 742 24.51 5.08 -8.04
C ASN A 742 25.16 6.03 -7.00
N ALA A 743 26.42 6.45 -7.21
CA ALA A 743 27.18 7.19 -6.22
C ALA A 743 26.53 8.51 -5.75
N ASP A 744 25.93 9.29 -6.65
CA ASP A 744 25.29 10.58 -6.33
C ASP A 744 23.85 10.45 -5.77
N LYS A 745 23.39 9.20 -5.58
CA LYS A 745 21.97 8.85 -5.44
C LYS A 745 21.59 8.29 -4.06
N HIS A 746 22.48 8.12 -3.09
CA HIS A 746 22.09 7.54 -1.79
C HIS A 746 21.24 8.51 -0.91
N PRO A 747 20.37 8.00 0.01
CA PRO A 747 19.51 8.82 0.89
C PRO A 747 20.27 9.74 1.83
N LEU A 748 21.33 9.17 2.42
CA LEU A 748 22.18 9.77 3.44
C LEU A 748 23.63 9.76 2.94
N PRO A 749 24.45 10.80 3.26
CA PRO A 749 25.88 10.81 2.93
C PRO A 749 26.62 9.56 3.40
N ALA A 750 26.34 9.11 4.63
CA ALA A 750 26.94 7.90 5.21
C ALA A 750 26.66 6.62 4.38
N GLN A 751 25.52 6.52 3.69
CA GLN A 751 25.20 5.37 2.83
C GLN A 751 25.96 5.41 1.50
N ARG A 752 26.25 6.62 0.98
CA ARG A 752 27.18 6.79 -0.16
C ARG A 752 28.61 6.43 0.25
N GLU A 753 29.04 6.94 1.40
CA GLU A 753 30.39 6.73 1.93
C GLU A 753 30.65 5.26 2.23
N ALA A 754 29.73 4.56 2.90
CA ALA A 754 29.81 3.11 3.11
C ALA A 754 29.91 2.36 1.76
N SER A 755 28.97 2.62 0.84
CA SER A 755 28.91 1.94 -0.46
C SER A 755 30.17 2.12 -1.32
N LEU A 756 30.78 3.32 -1.33
CA LEU A 756 31.99 3.59 -2.10
C LEU A 756 33.27 3.10 -1.41
N ARG A 757 33.26 3.01 -0.07
CA ARG A 757 34.40 2.56 0.76
C ARG A 757 34.59 1.05 0.74
N SER A 758 33.51 0.27 0.85
CA SER A 758 33.56 -1.20 0.85
C SER A 758 33.28 -1.81 -0.54
N ARG A 759 32.62 -1.07 -1.44
CA ARG A 759 32.26 -1.52 -2.80
C ARG A 759 31.63 -2.92 -2.85
N ARG A 760 30.76 -3.24 -1.89
CA ARG A 760 30.07 -4.54 -1.84
C ARG A 760 29.15 -4.73 -3.03
N ILE A 761 29.17 -5.92 -3.60
CA ILE A 761 28.23 -6.40 -4.61
C ILE A 761 27.69 -7.77 -4.20
N GLY A 762 26.58 -8.18 -4.80
CA GLY A 762 25.98 -9.49 -4.60
C GLY A 762 25.65 -10.14 -5.93
N VAL A 763 26.61 -10.88 -6.48
CA VAL A 763 26.37 -11.87 -7.54
C VAL A 763 25.59 -13.02 -6.89
N GLY A 764 24.29 -13.03 -7.18
CA GLY A 764 23.34 -14.06 -6.79
C GLY A 764 23.10 -15.09 -7.89
N PHE A 765 22.15 -15.99 -7.63
CA PHE A 765 21.86 -17.15 -8.49
C PHE A 765 20.35 -17.38 -8.55
N THR A 766 19.85 -17.95 -9.66
CA THR A 766 18.46 -18.40 -9.81
C THR A 766 18.40 -19.58 -10.80
N GLY A 767 17.27 -20.30 -10.85
CA GLY A 767 17.11 -21.44 -11.77
C GLY A 767 18.01 -22.61 -11.43
N PHE A 768 18.40 -22.76 -10.16
CA PHE A 768 19.25 -23.85 -9.70
C PHE A 768 18.51 -25.20 -9.69
N GLY A 769 17.24 -25.23 -9.25
CA GLY A 769 16.40 -26.43 -9.34
C GLY A 769 16.21 -26.88 -10.79
N ASP A 770 15.93 -25.94 -11.69
CA ASP A 770 15.87 -26.18 -13.13
C ASP A 770 17.18 -26.76 -13.70
N MET A 771 18.34 -26.27 -13.22
CA MET A 771 19.66 -26.75 -13.67
C MET A 771 19.87 -28.23 -13.31
N LEU A 772 19.55 -28.63 -12.07
CA LEU A 772 19.67 -30.02 -11.63
C LEU A 772 18.77 -30.93 -12.47
N ILE A 773 17.51 -30.54 -12.69
CA ILE A 773 16.56 -31.29 -13.53
C ILE A 773 17.06 -31.40 -14.99
N LYS A 774 17.64 -30.34 -15.56
CA LYS A 774 18.27 -30.37 -16.91
C LYS A 774 19.50 -31.26 -17.00
N LEU A 775 20.15 -31.55 -15.87
CA LEU A 775 21.28 -32.49 -15.76
C LEU A 775 20.84 -33.93 -15.40
N GLY A 776 19.56 -34.16 -15.12
CA GLY A 776 19.06 -35.45 -14.66
C GLY A 776 19.26 -35.73 -13.17
N LEU A 777 19.65 -34.73 -12.38
CA LEU A 777 19.88 -34.83 -10.94
C LEU A 777 18.61 -34.51 -10.15
N LYS A 778 18.32 -35.32 -9.11
CA LYS A 778 17.22 -35.06 -8.15
C LYS A 778 17.76 -34.22 -6.98
N TYR A 779 17.05 -33.14 -6.64
CA TYR A 779 17.53 -32.08 -5.73
C TYR A 779 18.04 -32.58 -4.37
N ASP A 780 17.32 -33.51 -3.76
CA ASP A 780 17.53 -34.07 -2.41
C ASP A 780 18.38 -35.36 -2.41
N THR A 781 19.44 -35.38 -3.23
CA THR A 781 20.38 -36.51 -3.30
C THR A 781 21.81 -36.08 -3.01
N GLU A 782 22.60 -36.96 -2.40
CA GLU A 782 24.02 -36.69 -2.11
C GLU A 782 24.84 -36.46 -3.41
N GLU A 783 24.45 -37.08 -4.53
CA GLU A 783 25.03 -36.80 -5.86
C GLU A 783 24.80 -35.35 -6.30
N ALA A 784 23.57 -34.83 -6.14
CA ALA A 784 23.26 -33.43 -6.42
C ALA A 784 24.00 -32.49 -5.47
N ILE A 785 24.20 -32.86 -4.20
CA ILE A 785 24.99 -32.08 -3.23
C ILE A 785 26.48 -32.04 -3.64
N GLU A 786 27.08 -33.18 -3.96
CA GLU A 786 28.50 -33.26 -4.39
C GLU A 786 28.75 -32.48 -5.71
N PHE A 787 27.82 -32.60 -6.67
CA PHE A 787 27.82 -31.79 -7.89
C PHE A 787 27.77 -30.27 -7.55
N THR A 788 26.92 -29.90 -6.61
CA THR A 788 26.69 -28.50 -6.23
C THR A 788 27.89 -27.89 -5.49
N ASP A 789 28.57 -28.66 -4.65
CA ASP A 789 29.80 -28.23 -3.98
C ASP A 789 30.85 -27.82 -5.03
N LYS A 790 31.10 -28.68 -6.02
CA LYS A 790 32.06 -28.45 -7.12
C LYS A 790 31.65 -27.31 -8.05
N LEU A 791 30.33 -27.16 -8.32
CA LEU A 791 29.78 -26.06 -9.09
C LEU A 791 30.05 -24.72 -8.40
N PHE A 792 29.64 -24.57 -7.15
CA PHE A 792 29.77 -23.32 -6.40
C PHE A 792 31.21 -23.01 -6.00
N GLU A 793 32.04 -24.04 -5.79
CA GLU A 793 33.49 -23.89 -5.61
C GLU A 793 34.13 -23.14 -6.79
N ARG A 794 33.97 -23.66 -8.01
CA ARG A 794 34.55 -23.02 -9.20
C ARG A 794 33.96 -21.64 -9.47
N ILE A 795 32.65 -21.45 -9.23
CA ILE A 795 31.98 -20.13 -9.30
C ILE A 795 32.67 -19.11 -8.38
N LYS A 796 32.89 -19.48 -7.10
CA LYS A 796 33.57 -18.66 -6.09
C LYS A 796 34.95 -18.21 -6.57
N HIS A 797 35.76 -19.14 -7.09
CA HIS A 797 37.10 -18.82 -7.58
C HIS A 797 37.08 -17.83 -8.76
N ILE A 798 36.20 -18.03 -9.75
CA ILE A 798 36.04 -17.14 -10.91
C ILE A 798 35.64 -15.71 -10.49
N VAL A 799 34.70 -15.58 -9.55
CA VAL A 799 34.18 -14.27 -9.12
C VAL A 799 35.22 -13.45 -8.36
N TYR A 800 36.04 -14.10 -7.51
CA TYR A 800 37.16 -13.42 -6.86
C TYR A 800 38.29 -13.09 -7.82
N ASP A 801 38.61 -14.00 -8.75
CA ASP A 801 39.62 -13.80 -9.78
C ASP A 801 39.36 -12.52 -10.59
N GLU A 802 38.13 -12.32 -11.07
CA GLU A 802 37.73 -11.10 -11.79
C GLU A 802 37.88 -9.83 -10.95
N SER A 803 37.56 -9.87 -9.65
CA SER A 803 37.73 -8.72 -8.77
C SER A 803 39.21 -8.35 -8.55
N THR A 804 40.15 -9.29 -8.74
CA THR A 804 41.59 -8.96 -8.81
C THR A 804 41.99 -8.32 -10.14
N GLU A 805 41.39 -8.71 -11.27
CA GLU A 805 41.65 -8.08 -12.58
C GLU A 805 41.06 -6.65 -12.62
N LEU A 806 39.87 -6.45 -12.05
CA LEU A 806 39.28 -5.12 -11.85
C LEU A 806 40.10 -4.27 -10.87
N ALA A 807 40.82 -4.86 -9.92
CA ALA A 807 41.73 -4.13 -9.04
C ALA A 807 42.95 -3.60 -9.80
N VAL A 808 43.49 -4.37 -10.76
CA VAL A 808 44.54 -3.89 -11.69
C VAL A 808 44.04 -2.74 -12.55
N GLU A 809 42.80 -2.81 -13.05
CA GLU A 809 42.27 -1.83 -14.01
C GLU A 809 41.74 -0.54 -13.35
N LYS A 810 41.01 -0.66 -12.23
CA LYS A 810 40.29 0.46 -11.59
C LYS A 810 40.81 0.81 -10.19
N GLY A 811 41.79 0.09 -9.68
CA GLY A 811 42.27 0.18 -8.30
C GLY A 811 41.41 -0.58 -7.30
N THR A 812 42.01 -0.97 -6.17
CA THR A 812 41.33 -1.65 -5.05
C THR A 812 40.20 -0.83 -4.42
N PHE A 813 39.31 -1.46 -3.63
CA PHE A 813 38.35 -0.70 -2.83
C PHE A 813 39.05 0.11 -1.72
N PRO A 814 38.56 1.33 -1.38
CA PRO A 814 39.28 2.26 -0.49
C PRO A 814 39.66 1.72 0.91
N ALA A 815 38.90 0.77 1.46
CA ALA A 815 39.17 0.18 2.76
C ALA A 815 40.03 -1.11 2.73
N PHE A 816 40.55 -1.54 1.56
CA PHE A 816 41.28 -2.79 1.41
C PHE A 816 42.55 -2.86 2.28
N ASP A 817 42.76 -4.01 2.90
CA ASP A 817 43.90 -4.31 3.76
C ASP A 817 44.22 -5.80 3.58
N LEU A 818 45.32 -6.09 2.89
CA LEU A 818 45.68 -7.46 2.49
C LEU A 818 45.82 -8.39 3.71
N GLU A 819 46.55 -7.93 4.73
CA GLU A 819 46.87 -8.70 5.92
C GLU A 819 45.63 -8.97 6.80
N LYS A 820 44.62 -8.10 6.77
CA LYS A 820 43.33 -8.35 7.44
C LYS A 820 42.40 -9.20 6.58
N HIS A 821 42.32 -8.96 5.28
CA HIS A 821 41.44 -9.71 4.38
C HIS A 821 41.80 -11.20 4.30
N LEU A 822 43.11 -11.52 4.21
CA LEU A 822 43.62 -12.90 4.22
C LEU A 822 43.38 -13.66 5.55
N ARG A 823 42.89 -13.00 6.62
CA ARG A 823 42.52 -13.69 7.88
C ARG A 823 41.17 -14.36 7.82
N SER A 824 40.25 -13.87 6.98
CA SER A 824 38.88 -14.40 6.86
C SER A 824 38.91 -15.91 6.57
N ALA A 825 38.04 -16.68 7.24
CA ALA A 825 37.93 -18.11 7.02
C ALA A 825 37.49 -18.43 5.57
N PHE A 826 36.71 -17.53 4.96
CA PHE A 826 36.25 -17.63 3.58
C PHE A 826 37.40 -17.49 2.57
N ILE A 827 38.20 -16.43 2.68
CA ILE A 827 39.30 -16.11 1.75
C ILE A 827 40.37 -17.21 1.74
N LYS A 828 40.58 -17.88 2.87
CA LYS A 828 41.47 -19.05 3.00
C LYS A 828 40.99 -20.29 2.22
N ARG A 829 39.74 -20.32 1.76
CA ARG A 829 39.16 -21.37 0.89
C ARG A 829 39.09 -20.95 -0.58
N LEU A 830 39.85 -19.93 -0.98
CA LEU A 830 40.14 -19.61 -2.38
C LEU A 830 41.36 -20.41 -2.88
N ASP A 831 41.41 -20.69 -4.18
CA ASP A 831 42.54 -21.34 -4.84
C ASP A 831 43.83 -20.56 -4.60
N THR A 832 44.95 -21.26 -4.45
CA THR A 832 46.26 -20.65 -4.25
C THR A 832 46.60 -19.64 -5.36
N SER A 833 46.21 -19.92 -6.61
CA SER A 833 46.37 -19.01 -7.75
C SER A 833 45.61 -17.68 -7.57
N VAL A 834 44.37 -17.74 -7.06
CA VAL A 834 43.55 -16.56 -6.76
C VAL A 834 44.10 -15.81 -5.54
N ILE A 835 44.56 -16.53 -4.50
CA ILE A 835 45.20 -15.91 -3.33
C ILE A 835 46.50 -15.17 -3.72
N GLU A 836 47.35 -15.73 -4.58
CA GLU A 836 48.54 -15.01 -5.07
C GLU A 836 48.19 -13.81 -5.96
N LYS A 837 47.09 -13.88 -6.74
CA LYS A 837 46.57 -12.68 -7.43
C LYS A 837 46.07 -11.62 -6.44
N ILE A 838 45.34 -12.00 -5.38
CA ILE A 838 44.88 -11.06 -4.33
C ILE A 838 46.08 -10.38 -3.65
N LYS A 839 47.16 -11.12 -3.35
CA LYS A 839 48.41 -10.56 -2.80
C LYS A 839 49.10 -9.57 -3.75
N LYS A 840 49.10 -9.88 -5.06
CA LYS A 840 49.80 -9.08 -6.08
C LYS A 840 49.02 -7.85 -6.54
N ASN A 841 47.70 -7.99 -6.71
CA ASN A 841 46.83 -7.02 -7.39
C ASN A 841 45.83 -6.34 -6.42
N GLY A 842 45.54 -6.96 -5.27
CA GLY A 842 44.43 -6.58 -4.40
C GLY A 842 43.06 -7.01 -4.95
N LEU A 843 41.99 -6.44 -4.39
CA LEU A 843 40.59 -6.70 -4.78
C LEU A 843 39.80 -5.40 -5.00
N ARG A 844 38.89 -5.42 -5.98
CA ARG A 844 38.00 -4.29 -6.31
C ARG A 844 36.79 -4.17 -5.40
N ASN A 845 36.34 -5.27 -4.79
CA ASN A 845 35.11 -5.36 -4.00
C ASN A 845 35.38 -6.10 -2.68
N ALA A 846 34.85 -5.63 -1.56
CA ALA A 846 35.12 -6.24 -0.25
C ALA A 846 34.34 -7.55 -0.01
N ALA A 847 33.17 -7.68 -0.64
CA ALA A 847 32.35 -8.89 -0.61
C ALA A 847 31.50 -8.97 -1.90
N LEU A 848 31.23 -10.18 -2.41
CA LEU A 848 30.84 -10.41 -3.81
C LEU A 848 29.67 -11.38 -4.07
N LEU A 849 29.44 -12.39 -3.23
CA LEU A 849 28.59 -13.57 -3.51
C LEU A 849 27.46 -13.71 -2.49
N THR A 850 26.25 -13.98 -2.96
CA THR A 850 25.04 -14.06 -2.13
C THR A 850 24.00 -14.99 -2.76
N VAL A 851 22.89 -15.22 -2.08
CA VAL A 851 21.66 -15.74 -2.73
C VAL A 851 20.49 -14.90 -2.22
N PRO A 852 19.95 -13.97 -3.03
CA PRO A 852 18.82 -13.13 -2.64
C PRO A 852 17.48 -13.79 -2.99
N PRO A 853 16.35 -13.30 -2.44
CA PRO A 853 15.04 -13.77 -2.85
C PRO A 853 14.69 -13.22 -4.25
N VAL A 854 14.80 -14.06 -5.28
CA VAL A 854 14.65 -13.65 -6.70
C VAL A 854 13.17 -13.56 -7.13
N GLY A 855 12.22 -13.44 -6.21
CA GLY A 855 10.80 -13.81 -6.39
C GLY A 855 10.09 -13.28 -7.64
N SER A 856 10.31 -12.04 -8.09
CA SER A 856 9.77 -11.55 -9.37
C SER A 856 10.78 -11.51 -10.53
N GLY A 857 12.07 -11.72 -10.27
CA GLY A 857 13.08 -11.92 -11.32
C GLY A 857 13.06 -13.33 -11.89
N SER A 858 12.86 -14.35 -11.06
CA SER A 858 12.75 -15.75 -11.47
C SER A 858 11.43 -16.02 -12.19
N VAL A 859 10.33 -15.41 -11.73
CA VAL A 859 9.06 -15.37 -12.46
C VAL A 859 9.28 -14.79 -13.85
N LEU A 860 9.87 -13.60 -13.98
CA LEU A 860 10.19 -13.01 -15.29
C LEU A 860 11.01 -13.98 -16.18
N ALA A 861 12.05 -14.60 -15.62
CA ALA A 861 12.92 -15.55 -16.33
C ALA A 861 12.28 -16.93 -16.61
N GLY A 862 11.20 -17.29 -15.93
CA GLY A 862 10.48 -18.55 -16.08
C GLY A 862 11.16 -19.77 -15.42
N CYS A 863 11.86 -19.57 -14.30
CA CYS A 863 12.63 -20.61 -13.61
C CYS A 863 12.50 -20.52 -12.07
N SER A 864 13.08 -21.49 -11.34
CA SER A 864 13.07 -21.50 -9.87
C SER A 864 13.75 -20.26 -9.26
N SER A 865 13.26 -19.84 -8.08
CA SER A 865 13.73 -18.63 -7.39
C SER A 865 14.96 -18.93 -6.54
N GLY A 866 16.08 -18.25 -6.78
CA GLY A 866 17.26 -18.43 -5.94
C GLY A 866 17.86 -19.83 -6.08
N ILE A 867 18.23 -20.43 -4.95
CA ILE A 867 18.62 -21.85 -4.86
C ILE A 867 17.41 -22.77 -4.60
N GLU A 868 16.17 -22.26 -4.60
CA GLU A 868 15.01 -23.06 -4.26
C GLU A 868 14.70 -24.11 -5.35
N PRO A 869 14.12 -25.27 -4.97
CA PRO A 869 13.48 -26.19 -5.89
C PRO A 869 12.23 -25.57 -6.54
N ILE A 870 11.58 -26.29 -7.44
CA ILE A 870 10.28 -25.88 -8.00
C ILE A 870 9.23 -25.95 -6.87
N PHE A 871 8.54 -24.83 -6.59
CA PHE A 871 7.55 -24.79 -5.49
C PHE A 871 6.36 -25.74 -5.73
N SER A 872 5.85 -25.77 -6.96
CA SER A 872 4.88 -26.75 -7.45
C SER A 872 5.03 -26.92 -8.97
N LEU A 873 4.86 -28.13 -9.49
CA LEU A 873 4.92 -28.42 -10.92
C LEU A 873 3.78 -27.72 -11.70
N SER A 874 2.65 -27.49 -11.03
CA SER A 874 1.55 -26.66 -11.54
C SER A 874 0.76 -25.99 -10.43
N TYR A 875 0.12 -24.88 -10.73
CA TYR A 875 -0.75 -24.15 -9.80
C TYR A 875 -2.05 -23.71 -10.50
N VAL A 876 -3.15 -23.68 -9.73
CA VAL A 876 -4.47 -23.27 -10.22
C VAL A 876 -4.63 -21.77 -10.04
N ARG A 877 -4.99 -21.06 -11.11
CA ARG A 877 -5.27 -19.62 -11.09
C ARG A 877 -6.73 -19.36 -11.49
N LYS A 878 -7.51 -18.83 -10.55
CA LYS A 878 -8.87 -18.31 -10.83
C LYS A 878 -8.76 -16.99 -11.58
N SER A 879 -9.19 -16.97 -12.84
CA SER A 879 -9.24 -15.77 -13.66
C SER A 879 -10.42 -14.88 -13.25
N LYS A 880 -10.20 -13.56 -13.22
CA LYS A 880 -11.28 -12.56 -13.04
C LYS A 880 -11.63 -11.78 -14.31
N SER A 881 -10.68 -11.63 -15.24
CA SER A 881 -10.79 -10.79 -16.44
C SER A 881 -10.95 -11.56 -17.76
N LEU A 882 -10.69 -12.88 -17.76
CA LEU A 882 -10.74 -13.75 -18.94
C LEU A 882 -11.50 -15.05 -18.62
N SER A 883 -12.80 -15.06 -18.93
CA SER A 883 -13.77 -16.16 -18.73
C SER A 883 -13.95 -16.67 -17.28
N LYS A 884 -15.12 -17.27 -16.98
CA LYS A 884 -15.29 -18.05 -15.74
C LYS A 884 -14.55 -19.38 -15.91
N GLY A 885 -13.29 -19.40 -15.50
CA GLY A 885 -12.41 -20.56 -15.65
C GLY A 885 -11.28 -20.59 -14.63
N GLU A 886 -11.02 -21.80 -14.12
CA GLU A 886 -9.78 -22.15 -13.43
C GLU A 886 -8.75 -22.56 -14.48
N PHE A 887 -7.59 -21.90 -14.49
CA PHE A 887 -6.51 -22.21 -15.42
C PHE A 887 -5.34 -22.82 -14.66
N GLU A 888 -4.93 -24.01 -15.07
CA GLU A 888 -3.74 -24.69 -14.54
C GLU A 888 -2.49 -24.21 -15.30
N VAL A 889 -1.57 -23.58 -14.59
CA VAL A 889 -0.30 -23.11 -15.16
C VAL A 889 0.83 -24.00 -14.65
N SER A 890 1.41 -24.78 -15.57
CA SER A 890 2.61 -25.59 -15.33
C SER A 890 3.88 -24.73 -15.29
N HIS A 891 4.88 -25.15 -14.52
CA HIS A 891 6.21 -24.53 -14.56
C HIS A 891 6.81 -24.64 -15.99
N PRO A 892 7.46 -23.60 -16.56
CA PRO A 892 7.90 -23.62 -17.96
C PRO A 892 8.80 -24.82 -18.32
N LEU A 893 9.67 -25.23 -17.40
CA LEU A 893 10.53 -26.41 -17.53
C LEU A 893 9.76 -27.72 -17.78
N VAL A 894 8.56 -27.87 -17.22
CA VAL A 894 7.71 -29.05 -17.42
C VAL A 894 7.28 -29.13 -18.89
N ARG A 895 6.93 -28.00 -19.51
CA ARG A 895 6.60 -27.94 -20.95
C ARG A 895 7.81 -28.27 -21.81
N GLU A 896 8.96 -27.65 -21.53
CA GLU A 896 10.23 -27.90 -22.24
C GLU A 896 10.59 -29.40 -22.24
N TYR A 897 10.40 -30.08 -21.11
CA TYR A 897 10.65 -31.53 -20.99
C TYR A 897 9.59 -32.37 -21.70
N MET A 898 8.30 -32.10 -21.49
CA MET A 898 7.21 -32.88 -22.10
C MET A 898 7.22 -32.78 -23.64
N GLU A 899 7.47 -31.59 -24.19
CA GLU A 899 7.62 -31.36 -25.63
C GLU A 899 8.82 -32.14 -26.20
N LYS A 900 9.98 -32.10 -25.52
CA LYS A 900 11.19 -32.80 -25.97
C LYS A 900 11.08 -34.33 -25.88
N MET A 901 10.33 -34.84 -24.91
CA MET A 901 10.16 -36.29 -24.68
C MET A 901 8.87 -36.87 -25.29
N GLY A 902 8.03 -36.04 -25.92
CA GLY A 902 6.75 -36.48 -26.52
C GLY A 902 5.70 -36.94 -25.51
N LEU A 903 5.75 -36.43 -24.28
CA LEU A 903 4.85 -36.84 -23.19
C LEU A 903 3.53 -36.07 -23.20
N SER A 904 2.44 -36.75 -22.86
CA SER A 904 1.08 -36.18 -22.87
C SER A 904 0.48 -35.97 -21.48
N ASN A 905 1.12 -36.48 -20.42
CA ASN A 905 0.63 -36.36 -19.04
C ASN A 905 1.77 -36.01 -18.07
N ILE A 906 1.53 -35.05 -17.17
CA ILE A 906 2.48 -34.61 -16.13
C ILE A 906 2.87 -35.75 -15.17
N ASN A 907 2.00 -36.76 -15.00
CA ASN A 907 2.29 -37.96 -14.19
C ASN A 907 3.33 -38.90 -14.85
N GLN A 908 3.85 -38.55 -16.03
CA GLN A 908 4.94 -39.27 -16.72
C GLN A 908 6.30 -38.58 -16.54
N LEU A 909 6.39 -37.49 -15.77
CA LEU A 909 7.66 -36.85 -15.44
C LEU A 909 8.56 -37.78 -14.59
N PRO A 910 9.90 -37.73 -14.78
CA PRO A 910 10.83 -38.47 -13.94
C PRO A 910 10.91 -37.88 -12.52
N THR A 911 11.36 -38.70 -11.57
CA THR A 911 11.50 -38.36 -10.14
C THR A 911 12.46 -37.21 -9.82
N THR A 912 13.14 -36.65 -10.82
CA THR A 912 13.94 -35.42 -10.70
C THR A 912 13.08 -34.17 -10.55
N PHE A 913 11.85 -34.17 -11.07
CA PHE A 913 10.85 -33.10 -10.92
C PHE A 913 10.20 -33.11 -9.52
N VAL A 914 11.02 -33.07 -8.47
CA VAL A 914 10.57 -33.03 -7.07
C VAL A 914 10.24 -31.58 -6.65
N THR A 915 9.14 -31.39 -5.90
CA THR A 915 8.71 -30.07 -5.44
C THR A 915 9.23 -29.71 -4.03
N ALA A 916 9.09 -28.44 -3.67
CA ALA A 916 9.53 -27.90 -2.37
C ALA A 916 8.93 -28.58 -1.13
N HIS A 917 7.78 -29.28 -1.25
CA HIS A 917 7.12 -29.99 -0.15
C HIS A 917 7.43 -31.50 -0.12
N GLU A 918 8.00 -32.03 -1.20
CA GLU A 918 8.37 -33.46 -1.34
C GLU A 918 9.86 -33.72 -1.02
N ILE A 919 10.66 -32.65 -0.94
CA ILE A 919 12.07 -32.71 -0.54
C ILE A 919 12.19 -32.90 0.97
N GLU A 920 13.08 -33.80 1.36
CA GLU A 920 13.39 -34.04 2.78
C GLU A 920 14.05 -32.79 3.43
N PRO A 921 13.54 -32.28 4.57
CA PRO A 921 14.01 -31.02 5.14
C PRO A 921 15.51 -30.98 5.50
N ILE A 922 16.10 -32.09 5.96
CA ILE A 922 17.55 -32.13 6.27
C ILE A 922 18.38 -32.07 5.00
N MET A 923 17.98 -32.76 3.92
CA MET A 923 18.61 -32.62 2.61
C MET A 923 18.49 -31.19 2.04
N ARG A 924 17.35 -30.51 2.29
CA ARG A 924 17.19 -29.08 1.95
C ARG A 924 18.17 -28.19 2.72
N VAL A 925 18.41 -28.47 4.00
CA VAL A 925 19.43 -27.79 4.83
C VAL A 925 20.84 -28.06 4.32
N ARG A 926 21.20 -29.32 4.05
CA ARG A 926 22.53 -29.70 3.54
C ARG A 926 22.86 -29.06 2.19
N MET A 927 21.88 -28.95 1.30
CA MET A 927 22.02 -28.22 0.04
C MET A 927 22.33 -26.73 0.28
N GLN A 928 21.60 -26.08 1.19
CA GLN A 928 21.87 -24.68 1.58
C GLN A 928 23.25 -24.52 2.23
N ALA A 929 23.64 -25.42 3.14
CA ALA A 929 24.94 -25.39 3.80
C ALA A 929 26.10 -25.57 2.82
N THR A 930 25.98 -26.53 1.89
CA THR A 930 26.96 -26.77 0.83
C THR A 930 27.17 -25.54 -0.04
N ILE A 931 26.10 -24.87 -0.47
CA ILE A 931 26.23 -23.60 -1.20
C ILE A 931 26.83 -22.52 -0.29
N GLN A 932 26.42 -22.43 0.98
CA GLN A 932 26.88 -21.40 1.93
C GLN A 932 28.41 -21.41 2.15
N LYS A 933 29.09 -22.56 2.04
CA LYS A 933 30.57 -22.68 2.08
C LYS A 933 31.27 -21.72 1.11
N HIS A 934 30.61 -21.43 -0.02
CA HIS A 934 31.14 -20.68 -1.18
C HIS A 934 30.47 -19.31 -1.35
N ILE A 935 29.64 -18.89 -0.40
CA ILE A 935 28.99 -17.56 -0.33
C ILE A 935 29.61 -16.75 0.82
N ASP A 936 30.14 -15.56 0.54
CA ASP A 936 30.83 -14.69 1.52
C ASP A 936 29.86 -13.76 2.28
N HIS A 937 28.79 -13.28 1.62
CA HIS A 937 27.60 -12.78 2.31
C HIS A 937 26.77 -13.97 2.87
N ALA A 938 25.44 -13.91 2.85
CA ALA A 938 24.54 -14.96 3.30
C ALA A 938 23.52 -15.38 2.21
N ILE A 939 22.60 -16.26 2.58
CA ILE A 939 21.58 -16.85 1.72
C ILE A 939 20.20 -16.53 2.31
N SER A 940 19.34 -15.84 1.54
CA SER A 940 17.90 -15.80 1.81
C SER A 940 17.27 -17.05 1.21
N SER A 941 16.81 -17.95 2.08
CA SER A 941 16.24 -19.26 1.74
C SER A 941 15.22 -19.64 2.80
N THR A 942 14.14 -20.30 2.38
CA THR A 942 13.06 -20.72 3.28
C THR A 942 12.79 -22.20 3.11
N VAL A 943 13.01 -22.98 4.16
CA VAL A 943 12.58 -24.39 4.18
C VAL A 943 11.06 -24.40 4.30
N ASN A 944 10.38 -24.77 3.21
CA ASN A 944 8.93 -24.94 3.17
C ASN A 944 8.59 -26.29 3.80
N LEU A 945 7.59 -26.32 4.68
CA LEU A 945 7.24 -27.48 5.50
C LEU A 945 5.74 -27.76 5.42
N ALA A 946 5.37 -29.03 5.37
CA ALA A 946 3.98 -29.45 5.38
C ALA A 946 3.27 -29.03 6.68
N LYS A 947 1.95 -28.79 6.57
CA LYS A 947 1.09 -28.21 7.62
C LYS A 947 1.15 -28.94 8.97
N ASP A 948 1.38 -30.25 8.94
CA ASP A 948 1.39 -31.21 10.04
C ASP A 948 2.77 -31.45 10.68
N VAL A 949 3.84 -30.90 10.11
CA VAL A 949 5.21 -30.98 10.67
C VAL A 949 5.25 -30.47 12.12
N SER A 950 5.97 -31.16 13.00
CA SER A 950 6.01 -30.85 14.44
C SER A 950 6.97 -29.70 14.78
N PRO A 951 6.89 -29.10 15.99
CA PRO A 951 7.86 -28.11 16.45
C PRO A 951 9.29 -28.68 16.50
N GLU A 952 9.45 -29.93 16.93
CA GLU A 952 10.75 -30.58 17.10
C GLU A 952 11.54 -30.60 15.79
N THR A 953 10.88 -30.89 14.66
CA THR A 953 11.50 -30.86 13.32
C THR A 953 12.10 -29.50 12.96
N ILE A 954 11.52 -28.38 13.43
CA ILE A 954 12.10 -27.04 13.23
C ILE A 954 13.35 -26.86 14.09
N GLY A 955 13.37 -27.44 15.30
CA GLY A 955 14.58 -27.55 16.12
C GLY A 955 15.69 -28.34 15.41
N ASP A 956 15.36 -29.50 14.83
CA ASP A 956 16.33 -30.33 14.10
C ASP A 956 16.90 -29.60 12.86
N ILE A 957 16.02 -28.93 12.09
CA ILE A 957 16.41 -28.09 10.94
C ILE A 957 17.38 -26.97 11.37
N TYR A 958 17.11 -26.29 12.47
CA TYR A 958 18.00 -25.25 12.98
C TYR A 958 19.33 -25.82 13.54
N PHE A 959 19.31 -27.01 14.16
CA PHE A 959 20.51 -27.67 14.66
C PHE A 959 21.43 -28.19 13.54
N GLU A 960 20.88 -28.84 12.51
CA GLU A 960 21.67 -29.25 11.33
C GLU A 960 22.21 -28.01 10.61
N ALA A 961 21.41 -26.96 10.44
CA ALA A 961 21.86 -25.73 9.78
C ALA A 961 23.05 -25.08 10.51
N TRP A 962 23.03 -25.05 11.85
CA TRP A 962 24.17 -24.64 12.65
C TRP A 962 25.40 -25.53 12.41
N LYS A 963 25.25 -26.85 12.58
CA LYS A 963 26.34 -27.84 12.49
C LYS A 963 26.97 -27.90 11.10
N ALA A 964 26.17 -27.74 10.05
CA ALA A 964 26.61 -27.72 8.66
C ALA A 964 27.20 -26.36 8.22
N GLY A 965 27.17 -25.32 9.09
CA GLY A 965 27.81 -24.03 8.83
C GLY A 965 26.97 -23.02 8.04
N CYS A 966 25.64 -23.10 8.10
CA CYS A 966 24.78 -22.03 7.61
C CYS A 966 25.05 -20.70 8.35
N LYS A 967 24.84 -19.57 7.68
CA LYS A 967 24.91 -18.22 8.31
C LYS A 967 23.56 -17.74 8.84
N GLY A 968 22.46 -18.31 8.34
CA GLY A 968 21.11 -18.12 8.85
C GLY A 968 20.12 -19.05 8.14
N ILE A 969 18.92 -19.18 8.70
CA ILE A 969 17.86 -20.05 8.18
C ILE A 969 16.47 -19.56 8.60
N THR A 970 15.51 -19.74 7.70
CA THR A 970 14.08 -19.48 7.91
C THR A 970 13.28 -20.72 7.54
N VAL A 971 12.19 -20.97 8.28
CA VAL A 971 11.21 -22.03 8.00
C VAL A 971 9.85 -21.40 7.70
N TYR A 972 9.06 -22.04 6.85
CA TYR A 972 7.65 -21.72 6.65
C TYR A 972 6.83 -23.00 6.63
N ARG A 973 6.08 -23.23 7.72
CA ARG A 973 5.08 -24.30 7.80
C ARG A 973 3.78 -23.83 7.16
N GLU A 974 3.23 -24.59 6.22
CA GLU A 974 1.99 -24.21 5.54
C GLU A 974 0.86 -23.98 6.57
N GLY A 975 0.20 -22.82 6.50
CA GLY A 975 -0.85 -22.42 7.45
C GLY A 975 -0.37 -21.81 8.77
N SER A 976 0.94 -21.58 8.98
CA SER A 976 1.45 -20.78 10.12
C SER A 976 1.13 -19.28 10.01
N ARG A 977 1.02 -18.76 8.79
CA ARG A 977 0.56 -17.40 8.47
C ARG A 977 -0.02 -17.36 7.05
N GLU A 978 -0.60 -16.23 6.65
CA GLU A 978 -1.03 -16.02 5.26
C GLU A 978 0.15 -16.15 4.29
N GLY A 979 0.08 -17.14 3.39
CA GLY A 979 1.11 -17.45 2.40
C GLY A 979 0.86 -16.76 1.07
N ILE A 980 1.93 -16.27 0.43
CA ILE A 980 1.88 -15.72 -0.94
C ILE A 980 1.76 -16.86 -1.98
N LEU A 981 2.25 -18.05 -1.64
CA LEU A 981 2.11 -19.30 -2.38
C LEU A 981 1.53 -20.37 -1.43
N VAL A 982 0.61 -21.18 -1.95
CA VAL A 982 -0.06 -22.28 -1.23
C VAL A 982 -0.29 -23.45 -2.19
N THR A 983 -0.40 -24.66 -1.66
CA THR A 983 -0.74 -25.88 -2.44
C THR A 983 -2.17 -25.82 -3.01
N LYS A 984 -2.51 -26.67 -4.00
CA LYS A 984 -3.89 -26.77 -4.51
C LYS A 984 -4.85 -27.24 -3.40
N GLU A 985 -4.31 -27.97 -2.44
CA GLU A 985 -4.99 -28.61 -1.32
C GLU A 985 -5.29 -27.57 -0.23
N ALA A 986 -4.29 -26.79 0.20
CA ALA A 986 -4.49 -25.67 1.11
C ALA A 986 -5.37 -24.56 0.51
N ALA A 987 -5.28 -24.32 -0.81
CA ALA A 987 -6.19 -23.39 -1.50
C ALA A 987 -7.66 -23.83 -1.42
N LYS A 988 -7.95 -25.14 -1.52
CA LYS A 988 -9.32 -25.68 -1.34
C LYS A 988 -9.79 -25.61 0.11
N GLU A 989 -8.91 -25.80 1.10
CA GLU A 989 -9.28 -25.61 2.51
C GLU A 989 -9.58 -24.14 2.85
N ALA A 990 -8.85 -23.20 2.23
CA ALA A 990 -9.05 -21.76 2.40
C ALA A 990 -10.39 -21.23 1.83
N GLU A 991 -11.13 -22.03 1.06
CA GLU A 991 -12.50 -21.68 0.63
C GLU A 991 -13.56 -21.92 1.72
N LYS A 992 -13.19 -22.44 2.90
CA LYS A 992 -14.02 -22.31 4.12
C LYS A 992 -13.96 -20.86 4.60
N PRO A 993 -15.10 -20.15 4.78
CA PRO A 993 -15.12 -18.70 4.90
C PRO A 993 -14.51 -18.19 6.21
N ALA A 994 -13.27 -17.70 6.13
CA ALA A 994 -12.65 -16.91 7.20
C ALA A 994 -13.35 -15.55 7.30
N ARG A 995 -13.85 -15.22 8.50
CA ARG A 995 -14.70 -14.04 8.79
C ARG A 995 -15.98 -13.96 7.94
N ALA A 996 -16.99 -14.73 8.37
CA ALA A 996 -18.37 -14.39 8.06
C ALA A 996 -18.69 -12.95 8.50
N THR A 997 -19.47 -12.23 7.70
CA THR A 997 -20.12 -10.98 8.11
C THR A 997 -21.00 -11.28 9.33
N LEU A 998 -20.89 -10.49 10.40
CA LEU A 998 -21.69 -10.68 11.62
C LEU A 998 -23.15 -10.26 11.34
N VAL A 999 -23.95 -11.21 10.87
CA VAL A 999 -25.40 -11.04 10.67
C VAL A 999 -26.13 -11.43 11.95
N PRO A 1000 -27.02 -10.58 12.51
CA PRO A 1000 -27.73 -10.89 13.75
C PRO A 1000 -28.63 -12.14 13.59
N ARG A 1001 -28.45 -13.14 14.46
CA ARG A 1001 -29.24 -14.39 14.53
C ARG A 1001 -30.74 -14.10 14.38
N PRO A 1002 -31.49 -14.79 13.49
CA PRO A 1002 -32.90 -14.51 13.24
C PRO A 1002 -33.75 -14.86 14.46
N ARG A 1003 -34.79 -14.07 14.75
CA ARG A 1003 -35.61 -14.26 15.96
C ARG A 1003 -36.57 -15.45 15.82
N PRO A 1004 -36.52 -16.46 16.72
CA PRO A 1004 -37.48 -17.55 16.72
C PRO A 1004 -38.93 -17.08 16.96
N ARG A 1005 -39.91 -17.90 16.56
CA ARG A 1005 -41.34 -17.62 16.80
C ARG A 1005 -41.71 -17.69 18.29
N VAL A 1006 -40.98 -18.48 19.07
CA VAL A 1006 -41.13 -18.64 20.52
C VAL A 1006 -39.72 -18.68 21.12
N VAL A 1007 -39.52 -17.97 22.22
CA VAL A 1007 -38.29 -17.96 23.03
C VAL A 1007 -38.68 -18.16 24.50
N LYS A 1008 -37.76 -18.70 25.31
CA LYS A 1008 -37.92 -18.75 26.78
C LYS A 1008 -37.26 -17.52 27.39
N GLY A 1009 -37.54 -17.21 28.65
CA GLY A 1009 -36.86 -16.12 29.35
C GLY A 1009 -37.29 -15.93 30.81
N LYS A 1010 -36.55 -15.06 31.51
CA LYS A 1010 -36.80 -14.62 32.90
C LYS A 1010 -36.87 -13.10 32.95
N THR A 1011 -37.75 -12.54 33.79
CA THR A 1011 -37.86 -11.09 34.01
C THR A 1011 -37.43 -10.72 35.42
N TYR A 1012 -36.36 -9.94 35.53
CA TYR A 1012 -35.81 -9.40 36.78
C TYR A 1012 -36.43 -8.03 37.07
N ARG A 1013 -36.82 -7.79 38.32
CA ARG A 1013 -37.42 -6.52 38.79
C ARG A 1013 -36.44 -5.80 39.70
N MET A 1014 -35.73 -4.79 39.20
CA MET A 1014 -34.73 -4.02 39.96
C MET A 1014 -35.19 -2.57 40.16
N LYS A 1015 -34.94 -2.00 41.34
CA LYS A 1015 -35.16 -0.57 41.63
C LYS A 1015 -33.93 0.23 41.22
N THR A 1016 -34.14 1.36 40.55
CA THR A 1016 -33.09 2.34 40.21
C THR A 1016 -33.53 3.73 40.65
N GLU A 1017 -32.62 4.71 40.65
CA GLU A 1017 -32.95 6.11 41.00
C GLU A 1017 -34.06 6.71 40.12
N LEU A 1018 -34.22 6.22 38.89
CA LEU A 1018 -35.19 6.71 37.91
C LEU A 1018 -36.55 5.97 38.00
N GLY A 1019 -36.66 4.95 38.86
CA GLY A 1019 -37.82 4.09 39.01
C GLY A 1019 -37.47 2.60 38.96
N THR A 1020 -38.49 1.74 38.97
CA THR A 1020 -38.31 0.29 38.80
C THR A 1020 -38.11 -0.05 37.32
N VAL A 1021 -37.14 -0.90 37.02
CA VAL A 1021 -36.95 -1.53 35.70
C VAL A 1021 -37.35 -3.00 35.76
N PHE A 1022 -37.92 -3.48 34.66
CA PHE A 1022 -38.18 -4.89 34.40
C PHE A 1022 -37.29 -5.34 33.23
N ILE A 1023 -36.26 -6.13 33.55
CA ILE A 1023 -35.24 -6.59 32.61
C ILE A 1023 -35.58 -8.03 32.24
N THR A 1024 -36.13 -8.23 31.04
CA THR A 1024 -36.49 -9.55 30.51
C THR A 1024 -35.37 -10.08 29.63
N ILE A 1025 -34.76 -11.17 30.07
CA ILE A 1025 -33.67 -11.87 29.38
C ILE A 1025 -34.25 -13.13 28.77
N ASN A 1026 -34.15 -13.24 27.45
CA ASN A 1026 -34.65 -14.37 26.67
C ASN A 1026 -33.51 -15.22 26.10
N GLU A 1027 -33.77 -16.51 25.91
CA GLU A 1027 -32.85 -17.52 25.37
C GLU A 1027 -33.45 -18.27 24.17
N ASP A 1028 -32.58 -18.75 23.30
CA ASP A 1028 -32.83 -19.76 22.27
C ASP A 1028 -31.93 -21.00 22.47
N ASP A 1029 -31.94 -21.92 21.52
CA ASP A 1029 -31.24 -23.22 21.63
C ASP A 1029 -29.70 -23.11 21.69
N GLU A 1030 -29.13 -21.92 21.44
CA GLU A 1030 -27.69 -21.63 21.58
C GLU A 1030 -27.38 -20.77 22.83
N GLY A 1031 -28.39 -20.37 23.61
CA GLY A 1031 -28.26 -19.62 24.86
C GLY A 1031 -28.93 -18.24 24.82
N ILE A 1032 -28.42 -17.29 25.62
CA ILE A 1032 -28.99 -15.94 25.74
C ILE A 1032 -29.04 -15.22 24.38
N PHE A 1033 -30.23 -14.74 24.03
CA PHE A 1033 -30.59 -14.27 22.68
C PHE A 1033 -30.93 -12.78 22.63
N GLU A 1034 -31.80 -12.28 23.51
CA GLU A 1034 -32.22 -10.87 23.53
C GLU A 1034 -32.54 -10.38 24.95
N VAL A 1035 -32.46 -9.05 25.16
CA VAL A 1035 -32.73 -8.40 26.44
C VAL A 1035 -33.65 -7.20 26.22
N PHE A 1036 -34.86 -7.26 26.79
CA PHE A 1036 -35.80 -6.14 26.81
C PHE A 1036 -35.80 -5.48 28.18
N VAL A 1037 -35.78 -4.14 28.20
CA VAL A 1037 -35.83 -3.35 29.44
C VAL A 1037 -37.06 -2.46 29.39
N GLN A 1038 -37.95 -2.63 30.36
CA GLN A 1038 -39.30 -2.04 30.35
C GLN A 1038 -39.68 -1.45 31.72
N GLY A 1039 -40.75 -0.67 31.74
CA GLY A 1039 -41.49 -0.39 32.97
C GLY A 1039 -40.98 0.73 33.88
N LEU A 1040 -40.09 1.61 33.40
CA LEU A 1040 -39.75 2.90 34.04
C LEU A 1040 -40.97 3.85 34.08
N GLY A 1041 -41.91 3.53 34.97
CA GLY A 1041 -43.18 4.23 35.10
C GLY A 1041 -43.01 5.60 35.75
N LYS A 1042 -43.40 6.65 35.01
CA LYS A 1042 -43.42 8.08 35.40
C LYS A 1042 -42.10 8.85 35.28
N SER A 1043 -41.01 8.26 34.79
CA SER A 1043 -39.86 9.05 34.28
C SER A 1043 -40.22 9.73 32.95
N GLY A 1044 -39.51 10.80 32.59
CA GLY A 1044 -39.74 11.53 31.33
C GLY A 1044 -39.54 10.68 30.07
N THR A 1045 -40.13 11.13 28.95
CA THR A 1045 -40.18 10.38 27.67
C THR A 1045 -38.80 10.01 27.11
N SER A 1046 -37.79 10.87 27.30
CA SER A 1046 -36.41 10.62 26.87
C SER A 1046 -35.75 9.46 27.64
N THR A 1047 -35.93 9.37 28.96
CA THR A 1047 -35.37 8.30 29.80
C THR A 1047 -35.86 6.92 29.37
N ALA A 1048 -37.15 6.79 29.05
CA ALA A 1048 -37.72 5.56 28.53
C ALA A 1048 -37.13 5.19 27.16
N ALA A 1049 -37.03 6.15 26.24
CA ALA A 1049 -36.48 5.94 24.90
C ALA A 1049 -35.00 5.50 24.93
N PHE A 1050 -34.16 6.13 25.76
CA PHE A 1050 -32.76 5.72 25.93
C PHE A 1050 -32.64 4.32 26.55
N THR A 1051 -33.49 3.98 27.53
CA THR A 1051 -33.50 2.64 28.15
C THR A 1051 -33.89 1.55 27.14
N GLU A 1052 -34.89 1.82 26.29
CA GLU A 1052 -35.28 0.90 25.22
C GLU A 1052 -34.17 0.76 24.16
N ALA A 1053 -33.51 1.88 23.78
CA ALA A 1053 -32.38 1.86 22.85
C ALA A 1053 -31.21 1.00 23.37
N ILE A 1054 -30.88 1.10 24.66
CA ILE A 1054 -29.86 0.25 25.31
C ILE A 1054 -30.25 -1.23 25.19
N GLY A 1055 -31.48 -1.61 25.54
CA GLY A 1055 -31.95 -3.00 25.40
C GLY A 1055 -31.91 -3.52 23.95
N ARG A 1056 -32.29 -2.68 22.99
CA ARG A 1056 -32.21 -2.99 21.55
C ARG A 1056 -30.77 -3.19 21.07
N LEU A 1057 -29.82 -2.36 21.52
CA LEU A 1057 -28.40 -2.48 21.17
C LEU A 1057 -27.74 -3.71 21.81
N ILE A 1058 -28.05 -4.01 23.07
CA ILE A 1058 -27.62 -5.25 23.76
C ILE A 1058 -28.15 -6.48 23.00
N SER A 1059 -29.43 -6.46 22.63
CA SER A 1059 -30.04 -7.53 21.84
C SER A 1059 -29.40 -7.69 20.46
N LEU A 1060 -29.01 -6.58 19.80
CA LEU A 1060 -28.27 -6.62 18.54
C LEU A 1060 -26.87 -7.24 18.73
N ALA A 1061 -26.17 -6.90 19.81
CA ALA A 1061 -24.84 -7.42 20.14
C ALA A 1061 -24.87 -8.93 20.44
N LEU A 1062 -25.77 -9.38 21.31
CA LEU A 1062 -25.98 -10.81 21.64
C LEU A 1062 -26.36 -11.63 20.40
N ARG A 1063 -27.28 -11.12 19.56
CA ARG A 1063 -27.62 -11.75 18.28
C ARG A 1063 -26.47 -11.74 17.28
N SER A 1064 -25.48 -10.87 17.43
CA SER A 1064 -24.27 -10.81 16.59
C SER A 1064 -23.08 -11.57 17.18
N GLY A 1065 -23.29 -12.40 18.21
CA GLY A 1065 -22.26 -13.26 18.80
C GLY A 1065 -21.33 -12.58 19.81
N VAL A 1066 -21.66 -11.37 20.28
CA VAL A 1066 -20.93 -10.73 21.38
C VAL A 1066 -21.16 -11.51 22.67
N LYS A 1067 -20.08 -11.89 23.37
CA LYS A 1067 -20.18 -12.66 24.61
C LYS A 1067 -20.88 -11.83 25.71
N PRO A 1068 -21.81 -12.42 26.48
CA PRO A 1068 -22.49 -11.73 27.58
C PRO A 1068 -21.56 -11.11 28.62
N SER A 1069 -20.41 -11.73 28.91
CA SER A 1069 -19.41 -11.18 29.83
C SER A 1069 -18.93 -9.80 29.37
N ALA A 1070 -18.59 -9.64 28.09
CA ALA A 1070 -18.14 -8.36 27.55
C ALA A 1070 -19.23 -7.27 27.57
N ILE A 1071 -20.50 -7.63 27.70
CA ILE A 1071 -21.61 -6.68 27.89
C ILE A 1071 -21.74 -6.30 29.37
N ILE A 1072 -21.54 -7.26 30.28
CA ILE A 1072 -21.44 -7.01 31.73
C ILE A 1072 -20.25 -6.08 32.02
N ASP A 1073 -19.07 -6.39 31.46
CA ASP A 1073 -17.81 -5.64 31.65
C ASP A 1073 -17.88 -4.19 31.14
N GLN A 1074 -18.82 -3.88 30.22
CA GLN A 1074 -19.00 -2.54 29.65
C GLN A 1074 -20.17 -1.75 30.27
N LEU A 1075 -21.12 -2.42 30.92
CA LEU A 1075 -22.32 -1.77 31.49
C LEU A 1075 -22.34 -1.77 33.03
N GLY A 1076 -21.65 -2.72 33.66
CA GLY A 1076 -21.52 -2.80 35.11
C GLY A 1076 -20.74 -1.63 35.69
N LEU A 1077 -21.10 -1.24 36.91
CA LEU A 1077 -20.51 -0.11 37.66
C LEU A 1077 -20.67 1.27 37.01
N ILE A 1078 -21.36 1.41 35.86
CA ILE A 1078 -21.83 2.71 35.36
C ILE A 1078 -22.74 3.33 36.42
N ARG A 1079 -22.52 4.62 36.75
CA ARG A 1079 -23.18 5.29 37.88
C ARG A 1079 -24.15 6.37 37.43
N GLY A 1080 -25.31 6.38 38.08
CA GLY A 1080 -26.26 7.49 38.09
C GLY A 1080 -25.93 8.49 39.20
N SER A 1081 -26.89 9.34 39.55
CA SER A 1081 -26.73 10.36 40.60
C SER A 1081 -26.70 9.77 42.01
N ARG A 1082 -27.46 8.69 42.26
CA ARG A 1082 -27.55 8.01 43.57
C ARG A 1082 -27.68 6.49 43.41
N PRO A 1083 -26.91 5.66 44.16
CA PRO A 1083 -27.11 4.22 44.21
C PRO A 1083 -28.42 3.85 44.90
N VAL A 1084 -29.03 2.73 44.48
CA VAL A 1084 -30.24 2.16 45.10
C VAL A 1084 -29.97 0.73 45.55
N VAL A 1085 -30.22 0.45 46.83
CA VAL A 1085 -30.08 -0.89 47.41
C VAL A 1085 -31.38 -1.68 47.20
N GLN A 1086 -31.28 -2.92 46.74
CA GLN A 1086 -32.41 -3.84 46.59
C GLN A 1086 -32.82 -4.49 47.93
N GLU A 1087 -33.95 -5.19 47.93
CA GLU A 1087 -34.48 -5.92 49.11
C GLU A 1087 -33.58 -7.08 49.57
N ASP A 1088 -32.69 -7.57 48.70
CA ASP A 1088 -31.67 -8.61 48.97
C ASP A 1088 -30.28 -8.05 49.33
N GLY A 1089 -30.11 -6.72 49.35
CA GLY A 1089 -28.83 -6.07 49.63
C GLY A 1089 -27.93 -5.85 48.41
N THR A 1090 -28.35 -6.22 47.19
CA THR A 1090 -27.63 -5.84 45.96
C THR A 1090 -27.66 -4.32 45.78
N VAL A 1091 -26.50 -3.68 45.56
CA VAL A 1091 -26.45 -2.24 45.22
C VAL A 1091 -26.54 -2.08 43.71
N VAL A 1092 -27.43 -1.23 43.22
CA VAL A 1092 -27.58 -0.90 41.79
C VAL A 1092 -27.24 0.58 41.59
N PHE A 1093 -26.24 0.85 40.76
CA PHE A 1093 -25.71 2.20 40.55
C PHE A 1093 -26.43 2.99 39.44
N SER A 1094 -27.03 2.32 38.46
CA SER A 1094 -27.72 2.94 37.31
C SER A 1094 -28.63 1.95 36.58
N VAL A 1095 -29.33 2.41 35.53
CA VAL A 1095 -30.09 1.53 34.62
C VAL A 1095 -29.15 0.58 33.82
N PRO A 1096 -28.04 1.04 33.20
CA PRO A 1096 -27.02 0.14 32.64
C PRO A 1096 -26.48 -0.91 33.62
N ASP A 1097 -26.16 -0.51 34.85
CA ASP A 1097 -25.64 -1.40 35.89
C ASP A 1097 -26.68 -2.45 36.33
N ALA A 1098 -27.96 -2.06 36.42
CA ALA A 1098 -29.07 -3.00 36.66
C ALA A 1098 -29.12 -4.09 35.56
N ILE A 1099 -28.96 -3.70 34.29
CA ILE A 1099 -28.97 -4.63 33.16
C ILE A 1099 -27.76 -5.57 33.24
N ALA A 1100 -26.56 -5.05 33.55
CA ALA A 1100 -25.37 -5.86 33.74
C ALA A 1100 -25.55 -6.90 34.86
N LYS A 1101 -26.08 -6.49 36.02
CA LYS A 1101 -26.30 -7.39 37.16
C LYS A 1101 -27.39 -8.43 36.89
N ALA A 1102 -28.49 -8.08 36.22
CA ALA A 1102 -29.50 -9.04 35.79
C ALA A 1102 -28.94 -10.09 34.81
N ILE A 1103 -28.06 -9.70 33.88
CA ILE A 1103 -27.39 -10.65 32.96
C ILE A 1103 -26.41 -11.55 33.74
N ALA A 1104 -25.66 -11.00 34.71
CA ALA A 1104 -24.78 -11.80 35.57
C ALA A 1104 -25.54 -12.84 36.41
N GLU A 1105 -26.65 -12.44 37.03
CA GLU A 1105 -27.54 -13.32 37.81
C GLU A 1105 -28.17 -14.42 36.95
N TYR A 1106 -28.57 -14.10 35.71
CA TYR A 1106 -29.07 -15.08 34.73
C TYR A 1106 -28.03 -16.14 34.39
N LEU A 1107 -26.79 -15.72 34.10
CA LEU A 1107 -25.67 -16.63 33.76
C LEU A 1107 -25.23 -17.52 34.93
N ARG A 1108 -25.41 -17.07 36.18
CA ARG A 1108 -25.22 -17.86 37.40
C ARG A 1108 -26.44 -18.76 37.74
N GLY A 1109 -27.40 -18.90 36.83
CA GLY A 1109 -28.61 -19.72 37.02
C GLY A 1109 -29.66 -19.15 37.97
N GLY A 1110 -29.33 -18.12 38.75
CA GLY A 1110 -30.15 -17.53 39.82
C GLY A 1110 -29.42 -17.30 41.15
N GLU A 1111 -28.10 -17.55 41.25
CA GLU A 1111 -27.31 -17.16 42.43
C GLU A 1111 -27.01 -15.65 42.41
N GLN A 1112 -27.39 -14.95 43.47
CA GLN A 1112 -27.36 -13.48 43.57
C GLN A 1112 -26.00 -12.93 44.03
N LEU A 1113 -25.68 -11.69 43.61
CA LEU A 1113 -24.47 -10.95 44.02
C LEU A 1113 -24.70 -10.19 45.33
N THR A 1114 -24.19 -10.70 46.45
CA THR A 1114 -24.29 -9.98 47.74
C THR A 1114 -23.23 -8.89 47.87
N LEU A 1115 -23.58 -7.81 48.58
CA LEU A 1115 -22.71 -6.64 48.86
C LEU A 1115 -21.33 -7.03 49.42
N LEU A 1116 -21.27 -8.15 50.17
CA LEU A 1116 -20.05 -8.69 50.77
C LEU A 1116 -19.06 -9.35 49.77
N GLU A 1117 -19.47 -9.62 48.53
CA GLU A 1117 -18.57 -10.09 47.48
C GLU A 1117 -17.97 -8.92 46.68
N GLU A 1118 -18.75 -7.89 46.37
CA GLU A 1118 -18.29 -6.72 45.59
C GLU A 1118 -17.20 -5.91 46.33
N VAL A 1119 -17.18 -5.96 47.66
CA VAL A 1119 -16.11 -5.35 48.48
C VAL A 1119 -14.82 -6.19 48.47
N LYS A 1120 -14.90 -7.52 48.29
CA LYS A 1120 -13.75 -8.42 48.34
C LYS A 1120 -12.96 -8.49 47.03
N SER A 1121 -13.52 -8.05 45.91
CA SER A 1121 -12.88 -8.11 44.58
C SER A 1121 -11.99 -6.89 44.26
N ARG A 1122 -11.76 -5.98 45.21
CA ARG A 1122 -10.83 -4.85 45.07
C ARG A 1122 -9.47 -5.14 45.76
N PRO A 1123 -8.32 -4.89 45.11
CA PRO A 1123 -7.02 -4.89 45.78
C PRO A 1123 -6.96 -3.74 46.80
N VAL A 1124 -6.64 -4.04 48.06
CA VAL A 1124 -6.47 -3.03 49.12
C VAL A 1124 -4.98 -2.62 49.21
N PRO A 1125 -4.64 -1.32 49.15
CA PRO A 1125 -3.27 -0.86 49.40
C PRO A 1125 -2.82 -1.18 50.84
N PRO A 1126 -1.56 -1.58 51.08
CA PRO A 1126 -1.14 -2.06 52.39
C PRO A 1126 -0.95 -0.92 53.40
N GLY A 1127 -1.95 -0.68 54.27
CA GLY A 1127 -1.80 0.22 55.41
C GLY A 1127 -3.02 0.35 56.31
N GLY A 1128 -2.81 0.26 57.64
CA GLY A 1128 -3.77 0.73 58.65
C GLY A 1128 -4.83 -0.27 59.11
N SER A 1129 -4.51 -1.08 60.13
CA SER A 1129 -5.54 -1.70 60.96
C SER A 1129 -6.03 -0.71 62.02
N ASN A 1130 -7.35 -0.52 62.13
CA ASN A 1130 -8.04 -0.11 63.34
C ASN A 1130 -9.54 -0.43 63.19
N GLY A 1131 -10.12 -1.14 64.16
CA GLY A 1131 -11.51 -1.55 64.12
C GLY A 1131 -12.45 -0.46 64.64
N TYR A 1132 -13.62 -0.33 64.02
CA TYR A 1132 -14.78 0.36 64.59
C TYR A 1132 -16.04 -0.50 64.42
N ASP A 1133 -16.93 -0.40 65.40
CA ASP A 1133 -18.06 -1.33 65.59
C ASP A 1133 -19.29 -0.94 64.75
N ALA A 1134 -20.09 -1.93 64.37
CA ALA A 1134 -21.15 -1.79 63.40
C ALA A 1134 -22.49 -1.37 64.03
N LYS A 1135 -22.83 -0.06 63.97
CA LYS A 1135 -24.21 0.50 64.03
C LYS A 1135 -24.27 2.04 63.92
N ARG A 1136 -24.01 2.58 62.72
CA ARG A 1136 -24.55 3.87 62.24
C ARG A 1136 -24.79 3.76 60.74
N ASP A 1137 -25.74 4.53 60.22
CA ASP A 1137 -26.05 4.53 58.79
C ASP A 1137 -24.84 5.00 57.98
N VAL A 1138 -24.43 4.17 57.02
CA VAL A 1138 -23.19 4.35 56.26
C VAL A 1138 -23.52 5.07 54.96
N GLU A 1139 -23.36 6.39 54.95
CA GLU A 1139 -23.49 7.15 53.70
C GLU A 1139 -22.34 6.83 52.75
N LEU A 1140 -22.70 6.49 51.51
CA LEU A 1140 -21.77 6.06 50.48
C LEU A 1140 -21.44 7.21 49.54
N CYS A 1141 -20.15 7.36 49.22
CA CYS A 1141 -19.65 8.41 48.35
C CYS A 1141 -20.33 8.33 46.97
N PRO A 1142 -21.05 9.38 46.52
CA PRO A 1142 -21.74 9.33 45.23
C PRO A 1142 -20.76 9.16 44.06
N SER A 1143 -19.54 9.69 44.19
CA SER A 1143 -18.48 9.58 43.19
C SER A 1143 -17.93 8.16 43.00
N CYS A 1144 -17.57 7.45 44.09
CA CYS A 1144 -16.82 6.16 43.97
C CYS A 1144 -17.42 4.97 44.75
N GLY A 1145 -18.39 5.20 45.64
CA GLY A 1145 -19.00 4.19 46.50
C GLY A 1145 -18.14 3.74 47.69
N GLY A 1146 -17.04 4.43 47.98
CA GLY A 1146 -16.36 4.32 49.28
C GLY A 1146 -17.22 4.89 50.42
N VAL A 1147 -16.82 4.65 51.67
CA VAL A 1147 -17.54 5.19 52.84
C VAL A 1147 -17.25 6.69 52.98
N LEU A 1148 -18.29 7.50 53.17
CA LEU A 1148 -18.12 8.90 53.53
C LEU A 1148 -17.81 9.02 55.03
N ILE A 1149 -16.82 9.86 55.35
CA ILE A 1149 -16.45 10.22 56.71
C ILE A 1149 -16.83 11.68 56.91
N PHE A 1150 -17.82 11.95 57.76
CA PHE A 1150 -18.18 13.32 58.12
C PHE A 1150 -17.11 13.92 59.04
N SER A 1151 -16.48 15.00 58.61
CA SER A 1151 -15.37 15.66 59.32
C SER A 1151 -15.33 17.15 58.98
N ASN A 1152 -15.11 18.01 59.97
CA ASN A 1152 -15.01 19.47 59.83
C ASN A 1152 -16.19 20.15 59.10
N GLY A 1153 -17.40 19.57 59.16
CA GLY A 1153 -18.60 20.10 58.47
C GLY A 1153 -18.82 19.55 57.06
N CYS A 1154 -17.99 18.61 56.60
CA CYS A 1154 -18.09 18.03 55.27
C CYS A 1154 -18.10 16.49 55.30
N TYR A 1155 -18.86 15.86 54.42
CA TYR A 1155 -18.73 14.45 54.07
C TYR A 1155 -17.55 14.29 53.11
N ILE A 1156 -16.51 13.58 53.54
CA ILE A 1156 -15.26 13.41 52.78
C ILE A 1156 -15.03 11.92 52.49
N CYS A 1157 -14.67 11.60 51.24
CA CYS A 1157 -14.31 10.25 50.83
C CYS A 1157 -12.79 10.09 50.71
N SER A 1158 -12.20 9.22 51.54
CA SER A 1158 -10.77 8.85 51.48
C SER A 1158 -10.33 8.35 50.10
N ASP A 1159 -11.20 7.57 49.45
CA ASP A 1159 -10.83 6.73 48.31
C ASP A 1159 -10.71 7.49 46.98
N CYS A 1160 -11.30 8.69 46.89
CA CYS A 1160 -11.28 9.51 45.66
C CYS A 1160 -11.17 11.01 45.89
N GLY A 1161 -11.12 11.49 47.13
CA GLY A 1161 -11.02 12.93 47.45
C GLY A 1161 -12.32 13.72 47.23
N PHE A 1162 -13.46 13.07 47.00
CA PHE A 1162 -14.76 13.74 46.99
C PHE A 1162 -15.06 14.38 48.35
N SER A 1163 -15.55 15.61 48.35
CA SER A 1163 -15.97 16.35 49.54
C SER A 1163 -17.24 17.16 49.27
N GLU A 1164 -18.25 17.02 50.12
CA GLU A 1164 -19.48 17.82 50.09
C GLU A 1164 -19.73 18.40 51.49
N CYS A 1165 -19.95 19.71 51.60
CA CYS A 1165 -20.08 20.43 52.86
C CYS A 1165 -21.47 21.06 53.00
N ASP A 1166 -22.01 21.04 54.23
CA ASP A 1166 -23.25 21.78 54.61
C ASP A 1166 -22.99 23.30 54.79
#